data_AF-A0A7H8IFA0-F1
#
_entry.id   AF-A0A7H8IFA0-F1
#
_cell.length_a   1.000
_cell.length_b   1.000
_cell.length_c   1.000
_cell.angle_alpha   90.00
_cell.angle_beta   90.00
_cell.angle_gamma   90.00
#
_symmetry.space_group_name_H-M   'P 1'
#
loop_
_entity.id
_entity.type
_entity.pdbx_description
1 polymer ?
#
loop_
_entity_poly.entity_id
_entity_poly.type
_entity_poly.pdbx_seq_one_letter_code
_entity_poly.pdbx_strand_id
1 'polypeptide(L)'
;MAPTVGSETPDGASDVRAATDVTAATEAAAATAAAERPEASRRIRGAGPPLDLELLVHGVGGATPQEMLGDPRTVRVTGDETAGVHRRTDEAEAETRPREDRESPVREAYVWSNLTSGNSSRALWLLLLPFMVANLVHWMRPAADRSERTVRGYGLLVRLVALSLTVTLIAGSCEVALDLVAWQCAGADACARGKSWLGFMAPGNHGWWSQPGRRLALAAVLPTALTGLLWYLSNRTWSAYESQPPLERPVDESAPEAGNRPGLCLPGFWYGRRIVARLRAAHTAAGFLTIAAAVTTATATQDRRPGGSGPLDAAGWALLALLAAAAVAVVFVVCHRGRSETKVDGSLDRITITALPGTALGVLVLSLLHAGWSRPDWVSHGKLPGNQTFCVMAIAQGVLILAIGACALALYRAAPAGRTPLYGLAGPAVATLACGLGAVLAGGVAQRIADWLDGGATPGMGERPEVAPPVLLSWLATAIPVLLFALLVLVLVLTVRVWRVRNTLLDTIMEGYPGEQPDGVRTRRIAGTVARAGLTDSAPWIVGPIALCTLLAGGLAVTGAWVTGQVPGRAADSTPGPVDASAQTCQAIGSWLMGLAFLMLVTWARRAYRSPSARRTIGILWDVGTFWPRAAHPFAPPCYAERAVPDLTWRMETWTRRYGGRLVISGHSQGSVLAAAAVWQLDPRTRGQVALLTYGSPVERLYGRWFPAYFGPAQLLSLHGEVRCWRNLWRYTDPIGGPIRLPDGSGPQVDRGALKDPLAYGRTPEHPLPAPILGHSEYQADPVFDRERAGLLARLPEQACALPEDAGQTSSGRSSG
;
A
#
# COMPACT_ATOMS: atom_id res chain seq x y z
N MET A 1 8.82 -21.14 76.62
CA MET A 1 9.44 -21.54 75.34
C MET A 1 8.33 -21.70 74.32
N ALA A 2 8.54 -21.13 73.13
CA ALA A 2 7.58 -20.67 72.12
C ALA A 2 6.36 -21.54 71.78
N PRO A 3 5.24 -20.92 71.36
CA PRO A 3 4.15 -21.58 70.64
C PRO A 3 3.79 -20.96 69.27
N THR A 4 3.25 -21.84 68.41
CA THR A 4 2.05 -21.72 67.53
C THR A 4 1.90 -20.60 66.50
N VAL A 5 1.41 -20.99 65.30
CA VAL A 5 0.14 -20.48 64.73
C VAL A 5 -0.55 -21.58 63.93
N GLY A 6 -1.87 -21.71 64.12
CA GLY A 6 -2.77 -22.63 63.44
C GLY A 6 -3.73 -21.96 62.44
N SER A 7 -4.47 -22.85 61.79
CA SER A 7 -5.52 -22.74 60.77
C SER A 7 -6.69 -21.79 61.05
N GLU A 8 -7.33 -21.28 60.00
CA GLU A 8 -8.70 -21.65 59.54
C GLU A 8 -9.20 -20.78 58.36
N THR A 9 -10.06 -21.38 57.52
CA THR A 9 -10.86 -20.84 56.38
C THR A 9 -11.97 -19.88 56.83
N PRO A 10 -12.58 -18.99 55.98
CA PRO A 10 -13.74 -19.36 55.13
C PRO A 10 -14.03 -18.51 53.85
N ASP A 11 -15.03 -18.95 53.09
CA ASP A 11 -15.77 -18.29 51.98
C ASP A 11 -16.61 -17.06 52.40
N GLY A 12 -16.95 -16.17 51.45
CA GLY A 12 -18.21 -15.38 51.51
C GLY A 12 -18.21 -13.92 51.01
N ALA A 13 -18.65 -13.73 49.76
CA ALA A 13 -19.39 -12.59 49.15
C ALA A 13 -19.37 -11.17 49.76
N SER A 14 -18.97 -10.16 48.95
CA SER A 14 -19.71 -8.88 48.77
C SER A 14 -19.03 -7.94 47.75
N ASP A 15 -19.46 -8.04 46.48
CA ASP A 15 -19.12 -7.13 45.37
C ASP A 15 -20.09 -5.94 45.35
N VAL A 16 -19.86 -4.89 46.15
CA VAL A 16 -20.29 -3.50 45.89
C VAL A 16 -19.44 -2.55 46.75
N ARG A 17 -18.16 -2.31 46.37
CA ARG A 17 -17.34 -1.21 46.96
C ARG A 17 -16.07 -0.82 46.18
N ALA A 18 -15.84 -1.37 44.98
CA ALA A 18 -14.59 -1.16 44.24
C ALA A 18 -14.52 0.11 43.36
N ALA A 19 -15.54 0.99 43.37
CA ALA A 19 -15.60 2.15 42.47
C ALA A 19 -15.15 3.49 43.11
N THR A 20 -14.85 3.51 44.41
CA THR A 20 -14.49 4.75 45.15
C THR A 20 -13.06 4.80 45.67
N ASP A 21 -12.28 3.72 45.57
CA ASP A 21 -10.89 3.67 46.05
C ASP A 21 -9.83 3.96 44.98
N VAL A 22 -10.21 4.05 43.70
CA VAL A 22 -9.27 4.36 42.60
C VAL A 22 -8.97 5.85 42.48
N THR A 23 -9.87 6.72 42.95
CA THR A 23 -9.70 8.18 42.95
C THR A 23 -8.87 8.69 44.13
N ALA A 24 -8.92 8.03 45.30
CA ALA A 24 -8.11 8.43 46.46
C ALA A 24 -6.63 8.03 46.32
N ALA A 25 -6.34 6.91 45.64
CA ALA A 25 -4.97 6.47 45.38
C ALA A 25 -4.24 7.33 44.31
N THR A 26 -4.99 8.02 43.44
CA THR A 26 -4.43 8.91 42.41
C THR A 26 -4.11 10.31 42.95
N GLU A 27 -4.84 10.81 43.95
CA GLU A 27 -4.53 12.10 44.59
C GLU A 27 -3.36 12.00 45.57
N ALA A 28 -3.21 10.88 46.30
CA ALA A 28 -2.07 10.67 47.18
C ALA A 28 -0.74 10.50 46.41
N ALA A 29 -0.75 9.85 45.24
CA ALA A 29 0.42 9.72 44.37
C ALA A 29 0.78 11.04 43.64
N ALA A 30 -0.21 11.92 43.43
CA ALA A 30 0.02 13.27 42.90
C ALA A 30 0.65 14.21 43.94
N ALA A 31 0.36 14.01 45.24
CA ALA A 31 0.89 14.83 46.32
C ALA A 31 2.35 14.49 46.70
N THR A 32 2.78 13.22 46.60
CA THR A 32 4.18 12.83 46.83
C THR A 32 5.10 13.08 45.63
N ALA A 33 4.56 13.21 44.42
CA ALA A 33 5.33 13.59 43.23
C ALA A 33 5.68 15.10 43.18
N ALA A 34 5.09 15.93 44.05
CA ALA A 34 5.29 17.38 44.07
C ALA A 34 6.36 17.86 45.07
N ALA A 35 6.95 16.98 45.90
CA ALA A 35 7.85 17.38 46.99
C ALA A 35 9.34 16.98 46.83
N GLU A 36 9.73 16.27 45.77
CA GLU A 36 11.15 15.90 45.50
C GLU A 36 11.76 16.62 44.28
N ARG A 37 11.50 17.92 44.14
CA ARG A 37 12.31 18.79 43.27
C ARG A 37 12.68 20.05 44.06
N PRO A 38 13.93 20.14 44.54
CA PRO A 38 14.87 20.99 43.81
C PRO A 38 16.34 20.52 43.93
N GLU A 39 16.72 19.38 43.35
CA GLU A 39 18.17 19.07 43.21
C GLU A 39 18.61 18.72 41.78
N ALA A 40 17.69 18.34 40.89
CA ALA A 40 18.01 18.05 39.49
C ALA A 40 18.26 19.31 38.61
N SER A 41 17.79 20.49 39.03
CA SER A 41 17.96 21.74 38.25
C SER A 41 19.30 22.45 38.50
N ARG A 42 20.19 21.94 39.38
CA ARG A 42 21.43 22.64 39.75
C ARG A 42 22.71 22.11 39.10
N ARG A 43 22.63 21.13 38.18
CA ARG A 43 23.79 20.53 37.49
C ARG A 43 24.01 20.93 36.02
N ILE A 44 23.38 22.00 35.52
CA ILE A 44 23.79 22.61 34.24
C ILE A 44 24.72 23.79 34.53
N ARG A 45 25.88 23.51 35.12
CA ARG A 45 27.03 24.43 35.16
C ARG A 45 28.21 23.68 34.59
N GLY A 46 28.39 23.79 33.28
CA GLY A 46 29.44 23.11 32.50
C GLY A 46 28.95 22.61 31.15
N ALA A 47 28.12 23.39 30.43
CA ALA A 47 27.65 22.97 29.11
C ALA A 47 28.83 23.05 28.12
N GLY A 48 29.49 21.92 27.89
CA GLY A 48 30.36 21.74 26.74
C GLY A 48 29.59 21.99 25.43
N PRO A 49 30.29 22.08 24.28
CA PRO A 49 29.65 22.41 23.01
C PRO A 49 28.51 21.42 22.67
N PRO A 50 27.43 21.89 22.03
CA PRO A 50 26.22 21.08 21.79
C PRO A 50 26.53 19.81 20.99
N LEU A 51 25.87 18.68 21.26
CA LEU A 51 26.19 17.38 20.65
C LEU A 51 25.68 17.28 19.21
N ASP A 52 26.52 16.80 18.30
CA ASP A 52 26.10 16.48 16.92
C ASP A 52 25.43 15.10 16.86
N LEU A 53 24.39 14.96 16.04
CA LEU A 53 23.64 13.72 15.82
C LEU A 53 23.64 13.30 14.34
N GLU A 54 23.89 12.03 14.08
CA GLU A 54 23.55 11.36 12.81
C GLU A 54 22.36 10.43 13.04
N LEU A 55 21.24 10.71 12.36
CA LEU A 55 20.05 9.86 12.36
C LEU A 55 20.03 9.02 11.08
N LEU A 56 20.35 7.74 11.20
CA LEU A 56 20.37 6.76 10.11
C LEU A 56 18.96 6.20 9.87
N VAL A 57 18.52 6.23 8.61
CA VAL A 57 17.25 5.66 8.17
C VAL A 57 17.51 4.65 7.06
N HIS A 58 17.24 3.38 7.35
CA HIS A 58 17.51 2.29 6.41
C HIS A 58 16.48 2.19 5.28
N GLY A 59 16.85 1.51 4.20
CA GLY A 59 15.96 1.15 3.08
C GLY A 59 15.14 -0.12 3.31
N VAL A 60 14.52 -0.65 2.26
CA VAL A 60 13.78 -1.92 2.33
C VAL A 60 14.74 -3.09 2.59
N GLY A 61 14.35 -4.06 3.42
CA GLY A 61 15.10 -5.32 3.54
C GLY A 61 15.23 -5.87 4.96
N GLY A 62 14.81 -5.11 5.96
CA GLY A 62 14.87 -5.55 7.35
C GLY A 62 16.23 -5.38 7.98
N ALA A 63 16.89 -4.24 7.73
CA ALA A 63 18.15 -3.90 8.37
C ALA A 63 17.99 -3.94 9.89
N THR A 64 18.97 -4.55 10.55
CA THR A 64 19.02 -4.62 12.00
C THR A 64 19.70 -3.38 12.58
N PRO A 65 19.40 -2.99 13.83
CA PRO A 65 20.17 -1.95 14.51
C PRO A 65 21.68 -2.20 14.46
N GLN A 66 22.08 -3.47 14.56
CA GLN A 66 23.47 -3.91 14.56
C GLN A 66 24.16 -3.62 13.24
N GLU A 67 23.52 -3.92 12.11
CA GLU A 67 24.04 -3.63 10.78
C GLU A 67 24.13 -2.12 10.54
N MET A 68 23.10 -1.35 10.92
CA MET A 68 23.07 0.09 10.70
C MET A 68 24.15 0.83 11.51
N LEU A 69 24.34 0.41 12.77
CA LEU A 69 25.31 1.04 13.68
C LEU A 69 26.69 0.41 13.58
N GLY A 70 26.85 -0.74 12.92
CA GLY A 70 28.11 -1.48 12.85
C GLY A 70 28.58 -2.00 14.22
N ASP A 71 27.66 -2.24 15.16
CA ASP A 71 27.98 -2.75 16.51
C ASP A 71 26.95 -3.82 16.92
N PRO A 72 27.38 -5.02 17.37
CA PRO A 72 26.45 -6.06 17.83
C PRO A 72 25.64 -5.67 19.09
N ARG A 73 26.14 -4.75 19.91
CA ARG A 73 25.57 -4.35 21.20
C ARG A 73 24.79 -3.06 21.03
N THR A 74 23.50 -3.20 20.76
CA THR A 74 22.59 -2.05 20.59
C THR A 74 21.51 -2.03 21.66
N VAL A 75 21.05 -0.83 22.00
CA VAL A 75 19.95 -0.60 22.95
C VAL A 75 18.87 0.26 22.29
N ARG A 76 17.59 -0.02 22.61
CA ARG A 76 16.47 0.80 22.14
C ARG A 76 16.32 2.01 23.06
N VAL A 77 16.45 3.20 22.50
CA VAL A 77 16.34 4.48 23.23
C VAL A 77 14.88 4.92 23.33
N THR A 78 14.11 4.77 22.26
CA THR A 78 12.67 5.11 22.22
C THR A 78 11.94 4.30 21.15
N GLY A 79 10.61 4.30 21.22
CA GLY A 79 9.72 3.51 20.35
C GLY A 79 9.36 2.15 20.96
N ASP A 80 8.89 1.24 20.11
CA ASP A 80 8.38 -0.07 20.51
C ASP A 80 9.04 -1.21 19.72
N GLU A 81 8.46 -2.41 19.74
CA GLU A 81 8.98 -3.58 19.01
C GLU A 81 8.78 -3.49 17.49
N THR A 82 7.90 -2.61 17.03
CA THR A 82 7.53 -2.45 15.62
C THR A 82 8.28 -1.34 14.91
N ALA A 83 8.56 -0.23 15.60
CA ALA A 83 9.48 0.80 15.15
C ALA A 83 10.15 1.49 16.34
N GLY A 84 11.45 1.73 16.25
CA GLY A 84 12.21 2.33 17.34
C GLY A 84 13.53 2.93 16.93
N VAL A 85 14.05 3.81 17.78
CA VAL A 85 15.37 4.42 17.66
C VAL A 85 16.34 3.65 18.54
N HIS A 86 17.46 3.24 17.95
CA HIS A 86 18.49 2.46 18.62
C HIS A 86 19.83 3.21 18.60
N ARG A 87 20.64 2.95 19.63
CA ARG A 87 22.03 3.40 19.74
C ARG A 87 22.95 2.23 20.06
N ARG A 88 24.25 2.45 19.90
CA ARG A 88 25.26 1.57 20.47
C ARG A 88 25.21 1.67 22.01
N THR A 89 25.56 0.58 22.69
CA THR A 89 25.42 0.50 24.15
C THR A 89 26.33 1.48 24.88
N ASP A 90 27.51 1.74 24.34
CA ASP A 90 28.49 2.73 24.83
C ASP A 90 28.04 4.19 24.63
N GLU A 91 27.08 4.43 23.74
CA GLU A 91 26.47 5.73 23.44
C GLU A 91 25.06 5.89 24.02
N ALA A 92 24.60 4.96 24.86
CA ALA A 92 23.27 5.00 25.46
C ALA A 92 23.01 6.31 26.22
N GLU A 93 24.01 6.77 26.98
CA GLU A 93 24.00 8.02 27.75
C GLU A 93 24.93 9.06 27.13
N ALA A 94 24.94 9.17 25.80
CA ALA A 94 25.83 10.08 25.09
C ALA A 94 25.74 11.54 25.59
N GLU A 95 24.58 11.94 26.11
CA GLU A 95 24.28 13.28 26.60
C GLU A 95 24.92 13.62 27.95
N THR A 96 25.39 12.64 28.71
CA THR A 96 26.03 12.85 30.02
C THR A 96 27.54 13.04 29.93
N ARG A 97 28.13 12.80 28.74
CA ARG A 97 29.58 12.89 28.50
C ARG A 97 29.98 14.19 27.77
N PRO A 98 31.14 14.80 28.09
CA PRO A 98 31.63 15.98 27.38
C PRO A 98 31.83 15.72 25.88
N ARG A 99 31.57 16.73 25.04
CA ARG A 99 31.79 16.65 23.59
C ARG A 99 33.28 16.55 23.20
N GLU A 100 34.20 17.11 24.01
CA GLU A 100 35.64 17.14 23.71
C GLU A 100 36.26 15.73 23.58
N ASP A 101 35.63 14.71 24.16
CA ASP A 101 36.07 13.31 24.07
C ASP A 101 35.58 12.60 22.79
N ARG A 102 34.90 13.30 21.85
CA ARG A 102 34.27 12.69 20.67
C ARG A 102 34.69 13.30 19.34
N GLU A 103 35.30 12.47 18.50
CA GLU A 103 35.62 12.79 17.10
C GLU A 103 34.44 12.60 16.14
N SER A 104 33.36 11.92 16.55
CA SER A 104 32.23 11.56 15.69
C SER A 104 30.87 11.95 16.30
N PRO A 105 29.86 12.24 15.46
CA PRO A 105 28.50 12.52 15.94
C PRO A 105 27.91 11.28 16.61
N VAL A 106 26.99 11.49 17.57
CA VAL A 106 26.18 10.40 18.14
C VAL A 106 25.40 9.75 17.02
N ARG A 107 25.41 8.42 16.92
CA ARG A 107 24.72 7.72 15.82
C ARG A 107 23.46 7.03 16.31
N GLU A 108 22.34 7.35 15.68
CA GLU A 108 21.04 6.73 15.95
C GLU A 108 20.54 5.99 14.73
N ALA A 109 20.09 4.75 14.93
CA ALA A 109 19.44 3.96 13.91
C ALA A 109 17.93 3.94 14.14
N TYR A 110 17.16 4.54 13.23
CA TYR A 110 15.71 4.39 13.21
C TYR A 110 15.35 3.11 12.44
N VAL A 111 14.88 2.10 13.17
CA VAL A 111 14.52 0.79 12.64
C VAL A 111 13.01 0.69 12.52
N TRP A 112 12.53 0.61 11.28
CA TRP A 112 11.10 0.57 10.94
C TRP A 112 10.69 -0.71 10.21
N SER A 113 11.64 -1.64 10.05
CA SER A 113 11.45 -2.88 9.29
C SER A 113 10.25 -3.71 9.72
N ASN A 114 9.88 -3.70 11.00
CA ASN A 114 8.73 -4.47 11.50
C ASN A 114 7.38 -3.83 11.12
N LEU A 115 7.32 -2.54 10.74
CA LEU A 115 6.12 -1.92 10.15
C LEU A 115 5.74 -2.59 8.83
N THR A 116 6.73 -2.97 8.03
CA THR A 116 6.53 -3.64 6.73
C THR A 116 6.87 -5.12 6.75
N SER A 117 7.41 -5.69 7.84
CA SER A 117 7.78 -7.12 7.97
C SER A 117 7.04 -7.97 9.05
N GLY A 118 6.37 -7.34 10.04
CA GLY A 118 5.98 -8.01 11.30
C GLY A 118 4.66 -8.80 11.38
N ASN A 119 3.61 -8.48 10.63
CA ASN A 119 2.26 -9.06 10.90
C ASN A 119 1.96 -10.39 10.19
N SER A 120 1.12 -11.24 10.80
CA SER A 120 0.60 -12.52 10.25
C SER A 120 -0.47 -12.34 9.16
N SER A 121 -1.00 -11.13 8.97
CA SER A 121 -2.02 -10.77 7.97
C SER A 121 -1.53 -10.82 6.50
N ARG A 122 -0.30 -11.29 6.27
CA ARG A 122 0.38 -11.29 4.96
C ARG A 122 -0.03 -12.43 4.04
N ALA A 123 -0.67 -13.46 4.59
CA ALA A 123 -1.28 -14.51 3.78
C ALA A 123 -2.32 -13.94 2.78
N LEU A 124 -2.90 -12.77 3.09
CA LEU A 124 -3.87 -12.08 2.25
C LEU A 124 -3.25 -11.10 1.25
N TRP A 125 -1.93 -10.93 1.20
CA TRP A 125 -1.30 -9.89 0.38
C TRP A 125 -1.60 -10.00 -1.11
N LEU A 126 -1.60 -11.22 -1.65
CA LEU A 126 -1.92 -11.44 -3.06
C LEU A 126 -3.38 -11.06 -3.35
N LEU A 127 -4.29 -11.28 -2.40
CA LEU A 127 -5.69 -10.87 -2.50
C LEU A 127 -5.85 -9.35 -2.43
N LEU A 128 -5.06 -8.67 -1.59
CA LEU A 128 -5.12 -7.22 -1.38
C LEU A 128 -4.29 -6.43 -2.39
N LEU A 129 -3.53 -7.08 -3.27
CA LEU A 129 -2.66 -6.44 -4.24
C LEU A 129 -3.41 -5.49 -5.19
N PRO A 130 -4.58 -5.85 -5.78
CA PRO A 130 -5.37 -4.91 -6.58
C PRO A 130 -5.76 -3.64 -5.81
N PHE A 131 -6.05 -3.78 -4.51
CA PHE A 131 -6.45 -2.66 -3.66
C PHE A 131 -5.30 -1.71 -3.35
N MET A 132 -4.11 -2.27 -3.10
CA MET A 132 -2.87 -1.50 -2.94
C MET A 132 -2.56 -0.72 -4.22
N VAL A 133 -2.61 -1.40 -5.38
CA VAL A 133 -2.32 -0.78 -6.68
C VAL A 133 -3.33 0.32 -7.00
N ALA A 134 -4.63 0.10 -6.78
CA ALA A 134 -5.65 1.14 -6.97
C ALA A 134 -5.45 2.34 -6.03
N ASN A 135 -4.98 2.12 -4.80
CA ASN A 135 -4.62 3.21 -3.90
C ASN A 135 -3.43 4.02 -4.43
N LEU A 136 -2.42 3.36 -5.02
CA LEU A 136 -1.27 4.05 -5.63
C LEU A 136 -1.66 4.96 -6.78
N VAL A 137 -2.63 4.55 -7.61
CA VAL A 137 -3.11 5.35 -8.74
C VAL A 137 -3.50 6.77 -8.31
N HIS A 138 -4.09 6.93 -7.12
CA HIS A 138 -4.46 8.24 -6.59
C HIS A 138 -3.26 9.20 -6.52
N TRP A 139 -2.11 8.67 -6.12
CA TRP A 139 -0.87 9.41 -5.90
C TRP A 139 -0.05 9.56 -7.19
N MET A 140 -0.31 8.74 -8.21
CA MET A 140 0.37 8.78 -9.51
C MET A 140 -0.14 9.88 -10.44
N ARG A 141 -0.95 10.81 -9.93
CA ARG A 141 -1.47 11.94 -10.70
C ARG A 141 -0.33 12.83 -11.22
N PRO A 142 -0.43 13.39 -12.44
CA PRO A 142 0.49 14.42 -12.91
C PRO A 142 0.52 15.64 -11.98
N ALA A 143 1.65 16.35 -11.96
CA ALA A 143 1.75 17.66 -11.33
C ALA A 143 0.76 18.63 -12.00
N ALA A 144 0.25 19.59 -11.23
CA ALA A 144 -0.78 20.49 -11.71
C ALA A 144 -0.72 21.83 -11.00
N ASP A 145 -0.50 22.89 -11.77
CA ASP A 145 -0.62 24.26 -11.28
C ASP A 145 -2.07 24.72 -11.56
N ARG A 146 -2.78 25.17 -10.52
CA ARG A 146 -4.10 25.84 -10.62
C ARG A 146 -5.25 25.02 -11.27
N SER A 147 -5.24 23.69 -11.17
CA SER A 147 -6.29 22.81 -11.75
C SER A 147 -7.11 22.01 -10.72
N GLU A 148 -7.61 22.68 -9.68
CA GLU A 148 -8.28 22.01 -8.54
C GLU A 148 -9.43 21.08 -8.95
N ARG A 149 -10.29 21.51 -9.91
CA ARG A 149 -11.44 20.71 -10.35
C ARG A 149 -11.00 19.39 -10.97
N THR A 150 -9.99 19.41 -11.84
CA THR A 150 -9.47 18.22 -12.51
C THR A 150 -8.74 17.31 -11.54
N VAL A 151 -8.01 17.87 -10.56
CA VAL A 151 -7.37 17.09 -9.48
C VAL A 151 -8.43 16.37 -8.63
N ARG A 152 -9.49 17.08 -8.22
CA ARG A 152 -10.62 16.48 -7.48
C ARG A 152 -11.34 15.42 -8.31
N GLY A 153 -11.55 15.69 -9.61
CA GLY A 153 -12.15 14.75 -10.56
C GLY A 153 -11.33 13.47 -10.72
N TYR A 154 -10.01 13.59 -10.87
CA TYR A 154 -9.10 12.45 -10.91
C TYR A 154 -9.22 11.61 -9.63
N GLY A 155 -9.11 12.24 -8.45
CA GLY A 155 -9.24 11.54 -7.18
C GLY A 155 -10.61 10.91 -6.94
N LEU A 156 -11.68 11.51 -7.47
CA LEU A 156 -13.03 10.94 -7.46
C LEU A 156 -13.11 9.67 -8.33
N LEU A 157 -12.64 9.73 -9.57
CA LEU A 157 -12.69 8.60 -10.49
C LEU A 157 -11.88 7.41 -9.98
N VAL A 158 -10.69 7.65 -9.41
CA VAL A 158 -9.88 6.60 -8.81
C VAL A 158 -10.60 5.92 -7.62
N ARG A 159 -11.36 6.68 -6.83
CA ARG A 159 -12.19 6.12 -5.74
C ARG A 159 -13.34 5.27 -6.25
N LEU A 160 -13.94 5.63 -7.39
CA LEU A 160 -14.95 4.80 -8.05
C LEU A 160 -14.33 3.51 -8.61
N VAL A 161 -13.13 3.57 -9.18
CA VAL A 161 -12.37 2.37 -9.57
C VAL A 161 -12.09 1.49 -8.34
N ALA A 162 -11.63 2.08 -7.23
CA ALA A 162 -11.41 1.36 -5.99
C ALA A 162 -12.70 0.70 -5.44
N LEU A 163 -13.84 1.39 -5.48
CA LEU A 163 -15.14 0.84 -5.11
C LEU A 163 -15.51 -0.34 -6.01
N SER A 164 -15.33 -0.20 -7.33
CA SER A 164 -15.63 -1.25 -8.29
C SER A 164 -14.79 -2.52 -8.04
N LEU A 165 -13.52 -2.39 -7.65
CA LEU A 165 -12.67 -3.53 -7.28
C LEU A 165 -13.19 -4.26 -6.03
N THR A 166 -13.73 -3.52 -5.05
CA THR A 166 -14.40 -4.16 -3.89
C THR A 166 -15.62 -4.94 -4.34
N VAL A 167 -16.46 -4.36 -5.21
CA VAL A 167 -17.63 -5.05 -5.77
C VAL A 167 -17.20 -6.26 -6.60
N THR A 168 -16.16 -6.17 -7.44
CA THR A 168 -15.63 -7.31 -8.22
C THR A 168 -15.17 -8.45 -7.31
N LEU A 169 -14.45 -8.15 -6.22
CA LEU A 169 -14.01 -9.18 -5.27
C LEU A 169 -15.21 -9.88 -4.64
N ILE A 170 -16.16 -9.12 -4.11
CA ILE A 170 -17.33 -9.69 -3.42
C ILE A 170 -18.24 -10.42 -4.42
N ALA A 171 -18.46 -9.86 -5.60
CA ALA A 171 -19.19 -10.53 -6.69
C ALA A 171 -18.49 -11.84 -7.11
N GLY A 172 -17.16 -11.88 -7.19
CA GLY A 172 -16.41 -13.11 -7.44
C GLY A 172 -16.58 -14.15 -6.32
N SER A 173 -16.67 -13.72 -5.07
CA SER A 173 -16.99 -14.65 -3.96
C SER A 173 -18.45 -15.12 -3.96
N CYS A 174 -19.39 -14.26 -4.38
CA CYS A 174 -20.79 -14.64 -4.61
C CYS A 174 -20.91 -15.63 -5.78
N GLU A 175 -20.15 -15.43 -6.85
CA GLU A 175 -20.09 -16.35 -7.99
C GLU A 175 -19.70 -17.75 -7.51
N VAL A 176 -18.64 -17.87 -6.72
CA VAL A 176 -18.20 -19.15 -6.16
C VAL A 176 -19.24 -19.76 -5.22
N ALA A 177 -19.70 -19.02 -4.22
CA ALA A 177 -20.55 -19.57 -3.16
C ALA A 177 -22.02 -19.73 -3.58
N LEU A 178 -22.59 -18.66 -4.15
CA LEU A 178 -24.02 -18.60 -4.50
C LEU A 178 -24.29 -19.28 -5.83
N ASP A 179 -23.54 -18.97 -6.89
CA ASP A 179 -23.82 -19.54 -8.22
C ASP A 179 -23.27 -20.97 -8.35
N LEU A 180 -21.95 -21.16 -8.28
CA LEU A 180 -21.35 -22.46 -8.57
C LEU A 180 -21.71 -23.54 -7.53
N VAL A 181 -21.56 -23.22 -6.24
CA VAL A 181 -21.78 -24.21 -5.16
C VAL A 181 -23.28 -24.38 -4.86
N ALA A 182 -23.99 -23.30 -4.53
CA ALA A 182 -25.36 -23.40 -4.00
C ALA A 182 -26.45 -23.49 -5.08
N TRP A 183 -26.30 -22.78 -6.20
CA TRP A 183 -27.31 -22.72 -7.26
C TRP A 183 -27.14 -23.86 -8.27
N GLN A 184 -25.94 -24.03 -8.83
CA GLN A 184 -25.63 -25.02 -9.86
C GLN A 184 -25.38 -26.42 -9.25
N CYS A 185 -24.27 -26.61 -8.52
CA CYS A 185 -23.88 -27.96 -8.09
C CYS A 185 -24.82 -28.57 -7.04
N ALA A 186 -25.15 -27.83 -5.97
CA ALA A 186 -26.12 -28.30 -4.98
C ALA A 186 -27.54 -28.40 -5.52
N GLY A 187 -27.84 -27.73 -6.65
CA GLY A 187 -29.13 -27.80 -7.34
C GLY A 187 -29.27 -28.94 -8.34
N ALA A 188 -28.18 -29.66 -8.62
CA ALA A 188 -28.16 -30.77 -9.56
C ALA A 188 -27.74 -32.07 -8.84
N ASP A 189 -28.63 -33.07 -8.81
CA ASP A 189 -28.34 -34.34 -8.14
C ASP A 189 -27.13 -35.08 -8.74
N ALA A 190 -26.81 -34.84 -10.01
CA ALA A 190 -25.62 -35.39 -10.67
C ALA A 190 -24.32 -34.81 -10.06
N CYS A 191 -24.19 -33.48 -9.99
CA CYS A 191 -23.04 -32.82 -9.36
C CYS A 191 -22.94 -33.08 -7.85
N ALA A 192 -24.07 -33.08 -7.12
CA ALA A 192 -24.08 -33.32 -5.68
C ALA A 192 -23.75 -34.78 -5.30
N ARG A 193 -23.91 -35.72 -6.24
CA ARG A 193 -23.62 -37.15 -6.01
C ARG A 193 -22.16 -37.36 -5.62
N GLY A 194 -21.91 -38.13 -4.56
CA GLY A 194 -20.57 -38.37 -4.04
C GLY A 194 -19.96 -37.22 -3.23
N LYS A 195 -20.66 -36.08 -3.10
CA LYS A 195 -20.26 -34.93 -2.26
C LYS A 195 -21.14 -34.87 -1.01
N SER A 196 -20.88 -35.73 -0.02
CA SER A 196 -21.72 -35.87 1.19
C SER A 196 -22.00 -34.55 1.94
N TRP A 197 -21.04 -33.62 1.92
CA TRP A 197 -21.16 -32.29 2.51
C TRP A 197 -22.18 -31.38 1.80
N LEU A 198 -22.58 -31.68 0.57
CA LEU A 198 -23.66 -31.00 -0.17
C LEU A 198 -25.01 -31.73 -0.08
N GLY A 199 -25.02 -32.99 0.39
CA GLY A 199 -26.21 -33.85 0.33
C GLY A 199 -27.44 -33.21 0.98
N PHE A 200 -27.29 -32.56 2.14
CA PHE A 200 -28.43 -31.93 2.84
C PHE A 200 -29.09 -30.78 2.05
N MET A 201 -28.41 -30.21 1.05
CA MET A 201 -28.92 -29.17 0.14
C MET A 201 -29.45 -29.74 -1.18
N ALA A 202 -29.20 -31.01 -1.49
CA ALA A 202 -29.59 -31.63 -2.75
C ALA A 202 -31.13 -31.73 -2.89
N PRO A 203 -31.70 -31.48 -4.08
CA PRO A 203 -33.13 -31.61 -4.34
C PRO A 203 -33.70 -32.96 -3.95
N GLY A 204 -32.99 -34.07 -4.25
CA GLY A 204 -33.46 -35.43 -4.02
C GLY A 204 -33.70 -35.81 -2.55
N ASN A 205 -33.20 -35.02 -1.59
CA ASN A 205 -33.41 -35.27 -0.17
C ASN A 205 -34.65 -34.58 0.41
N HIS A 206 -35.31 -33.69 -0.36
CA HIS A 206 -36.52 -32.95 0.02
C HIS A 206 -36.47 -32.27 1.42
N GLY A 207 -35.27 -32.00 1.93
CA GLY A 207 -35.06 -31.43 3.26
C GLY A 207 -35.27 -29.91 3.31
N TRP A 208 -35.26 -29.33 4.51
CA TRP A 208 -35.45 -27.88 4.69
C TRP A 208 -34.52 -27.02 3.80
N TRP A 209 -33.27 -27.45 3.62
CA TRP A 209 -32.24 -26.73 2.87
C TRP A 209 -32.23 -27.02 1.36
N SER A 210 -33.16 -27.83 0.83
CA SER A 210 -33.20 -28.16 -0.61
C SER A 210 -33.74 -27.01 -1.47
N GLN A 211 -34.54 -26.11 -0.90
CA GLN A 211 -35.11 -24.97 -1.62
C GLN A 211 -34.01 -23.98 -2.05
N PRO A 212 -34.02 -23.50 -3.32
CA PRO A 212 -32.97 -22.62 -3.84
C PRO A 212 -32.70 -21.39 -2.97
N GLY A 213 -33.75 -20.71 -2.49
CA GLY A 213 -33.59 -19.50 -1.68
C GLY A 213 -32.90 -19.74 -0.33
N ARG A 214 -33.12 -20.90 0.29
CA ARG A 214 -32.45 -21.28 1.56
C ARG A 214 -31.00 -21.69 1.33
N ARG A 215 -30.69 -22.34 0.20
CA ARG A 215 -29.31 -22.62 -0.23
C ARG A 215 -28.52 -21.32 -0.42
N LEU A 216 -29.11 -20.35 -1.12
CA LEU A 216 -28.52 -19.02 -1.31
C LEU A 216 -28.30 -18.32 0.03
N ALA A 217 -29.27 -18.38 0.94
CA ALA A 217 -29.14 -17.76 2.25
C ALA A 217 -28.00 -18.35 3.09
N LEU A 218 -27.83 -19.67 3.05
CA LEU A 218 -26.72 -20.34 3.73
C LEU A 218 -25.37 -20.02 3.07
N ALA A 219 -25.30 -20.07 1.75
CA ALA A 219 -24.07 -19.82 1.02
C ALA A 219 -23.59 -18.36 1.12
N ALA A 220 -24.50 -17.41 1.37
CA ALA A 220 -24.18 -16.00 1.62
C ALA A 220 -23.31 -15.78 2.87
N VAL A 221 -23.19 -16.76 3.77
CA VAL A 221 -22.29 -16.69 4.94
C VAL A 221 -20.84 -16.48 4.50
N LEU A 222 -20.38 -17.14 3.44
CA LEU A 222 -18.99 -17.04 2.97
C LEU A 222 -18.61 -15.62 2.51
N PRO A 223 -19.31 -14.99 1.55
CA PRO A 223 -18.99 -13.62 1.12
C PRO A 223 -19.26 -12.58 2.23
N THR A 224 -20.20 -12.85 3.14
CA THR A 224 -20.46 -11.99 4.31
C THR A 224 -19.27 -12.03 5.28
N ALA A 225 -18.75 -13.22 5.57
CA ALA A 225 -17.57 -13.41 6.40
C ALA A 225 -16.32 -12.75 5.79
N LEU A 226 -16.15 -12.86 4.46
CA LEU A 226 -15.07 -12.15 3.75
C LEU A 226 -15.20 -10.63 3.91
N THR A 227 -16.39 -10.07 3.73
CA THR A 227 -16.65 -8.63 3.91
C THR A 227 -16.36 -8.19 5.35
N GLY A 228 -16.82 -8.97 6.34
CA GLY A 228 -16.53 -8.72 7.76
C GLY A 228 -15.04 -8.80 8.10
N LEU A 229 -14.31 -9.76 7.52
CA LEU A 229 -12.86 -9.89 7.68
C LEU A 229 -12.12 -8.66 7.13
N LEU A 230 -12.48 -8.18 5.94
CA LEU A 230 -11.88 -6.97 5.35
C LEU A 230 -12.13 -5.74 6.22
N TRP A 231 -13.37 -5.59 6.72
CA TRP A 231 -13.71 -4.53 7.67
C TRP A 231 -12.87 -4.61 8.95
N TYR A 232 -12.77 -5.79 9.55
CA TYR A 232 -12.01 -6.01 10.79
C TYR A 232 -10.53 -5.68 10.62
N LEU A 233 -9.90 -6.17 9.56
CA LEU A 233 -8.48 -5.92 9.26
C LEU A 233 -8.20 -4.43 9.00
N SER A 234 -9.07 -3.76 8.25
CA SER A 234 -8.94 -2.32 8.00
C SER A 234 -9.13 -1.50 9.28
N ASN A 235 -10.09 -1.87 10.14
CA ASN A 235 -10.31 -1.19 11.41
C ASN A 235 -9.14 -1.36 12.39
N ARG A 236 -8.59 -2.58 12.49
CA ARG A 236 -7.44 -2.87 13.35
C ARG A 236 -6.19 -2.10 12.93
N THR A 237 -5.92 -2.04 11.62
CA THR A 237 -4.72 -1.35 11.09
C THR A 237 -4.84 0.17 11.18
N TRP A 238 -6.04 0.73 10.97
CA TRP A 238 -6.33 2.14 11.15
C TRP A 238 -6.01 2.64 12.56
N SER A 239 -6.33 1.86 13.59
CA SER A 239 -6.05 2.23 14.99
C SER A 239 -4.57 2.19 15.38
N ALA A 240 -3.72 1.44 14.67
CA ALA A 240 -2.33 1.22 15.05
C ALA A 240 -1.34 2.11 14.29
N TYR A 241 -1.67 2.48 13.05
CA TYR A 241 -0.77 3.23 12.17
C TYR A 241 -1.27 4.64 11.84
N GLU A 242 -2.59 4.83 11.70
CA GLU A 242 -3.17 6.02 11.05
C GLU A 242 -3.78 7.03 12.05
N SER A 243 -3.64 6.77 13.36
CA SER A 243 -4.14 7.63 14.44
C SER A 243 -3.05 8.38 15.20
N GLN A 244 -1.80 8.36 14.71
CA GLN A 244 -0.72 9.13 15.33
C GLN A 244 -0.94 10.62 15.04
N PRO A 245 -1.09 11.47 16.06
CA PRO A 245 -1.29 12.89 15.83
C PRO A 245 0.00 13.49 15.24
N PRO A 246 -0.09 14.24 14.12
CA PRO A 246 1.05 15.03 13.67
C PRO A 246 1.37 16.10 14.73
N LEU A 247 2.60 16.60 14.70
CA LEU A 247 3.00 17.75 15.51
C LEU A 247 2.08 18.94 15.19
N GLU A 248 1.38 19.46 16.21
CA GLU A 248 0.54 20.65 16.07
C GLU A 248 1.45 21.85 15.76
N ARG A 249 1.30 22.44 14.57
CA ARG A 249 2.06 23.62 14.16
C ARG A 249 1.26 24.90 14.47
N PRO A 250 1.90 25.94 15.00
CA PRO A 250 1.30 27.28 15.14
C PRO A 250 1.40 28.15 13.86
N VAL A 251 1.69 27.60 12.67
CA VAL A 251 1.86 28.40 11.45
C VAL A 251 0.53 28.66 10.75
N ASP A 252 0.25 29.92 10.46
CA ASP A 252 -0.96 30.40 9.80
C ASP A 252 -1.06 29.90 8.35
N GLU A 253 -2.11 29.10 8.10
CA GLU A 253 -2.45 28.51 6.80
C GLU A 253 -2.81 29.55 5.72
N SER A 254 -2.93 30.83 6.10
CA SER A 254 -3.32 31.93 5.20
C SER A 254 -2.16 32.53 4.37
N ALA A 255 -0.92 32.06 4.55
CA ALA A 255 0.23 32.58 3.80
C ALA A 255 0.09 32.32 2.28
N PRO A 256 0.13 33.36 1.42
CA PRO A 256 -0.03 33.26 -0.03
C PRO A 256 0.96 32.31 -0.74
N GLU A 257 2.06 31.96 -0.07
CA GLU A 257 3.12 31.05 -0.57
C GLU A 257 2.73 29.55 -0.53
N ALA A 258 1.59 29.19 0.08
CA ALA A 258 1.14 27.79 0.19
C ALA A 258 0.79 27.14 -1.16
N GLY A 259 0.60 27.92 -2.23
CA GLY A 259 0.24 27.41 -3.56
C GLY A 259 1.29 26.51 -4.22
N ASN A 260 2.55 26.54 -3.76
CA ASN A 260 3.68 25.81 -4.36
C ASN A 260 4.37 24.81 -3.42
N ARG A 261 3.94 24.67 -2.15
CA ARG A 261 4.58 23.73 -1.23
C ARG A 261 4.19 22.28 -1.55
N PRO A 262 5.13 21.31 -1.50
CA PRO A 262 4.79 19.89 -1.69
C PRO A 262 3.68 19.46 -0.73
N GLY A 263 2.68 18.71 -1.21
CA GLY A 263 1.57 18.23 -0.36
C GLY A 263 2.05 17.44 0.87
N LEU A 264 3.21 16.80 0.76
CA LEU A 264 3.89 16.07 1.84
C LEU A 264 4.24 16.93 3.06
N CYS A 265 4.31 18.26 2.93
CA CYS A 265 4.61 19.20 4.01
C CYS A 265 3.36 19.55 4.84
N LEU A 266 2.16 19.26 4.33
CA LEU A 266 0.91 19.66 4.95
C LEU A 266 0.55 18.73 6.12
N PRO A 267 -0.02 19.25 7.21
CA PRO A 267 -0.23 18.49 8.44
C PRO A 267 -1.31 17.40 8.27
N GLY A 268 -2.30 17.60 7.40
CA GLY A 268 -3.30 16.59 7.07
C GLY A 268 -2.81 15.49 6.11
N PHE A 269 -1.63 15.64 5.50
CA PHE A 269 -1.13 14.68 4.51
C PHE A 269 -0.86 13.30 5.11
N TRP A 270 -0.32 13.23 6.33
CA TRP A 270 -0.05 11.98 7.04
C TRP A 270 -1.16 11.60 8.03
N TYR A 271 -2.29 12.32 8.01
CA TYR A 271 -3.41 12.10 8.92
C TYR A 271 -4.71 11.78 8.15
N GLY A 272 -4.88 10.51 7.76
CA GLY A 272 -6.04 10.04 6.98
C GLY A 272 -7.30 9.66 7.77
N ARG A 273 -7.37 9.97 9.07
CA ARG A 273 -8.31 9.32 10.01
C ARG A 273 -9.77 9.32 9.55
N ARG A 274 -10.33 10.49 9.20
CA ARG A 274 -11.74 10.63 8.78
C ARG A 274 -12.04 9.96 7.44
N ILE A 275 -11.21 10.20 6.43
CA ILE A 275 -11.47 9.71 5.07
C ILE A 275 -11.42 8.17 5.02
N VAL A 276 -10.46 7.55 5.71
CA VAL A 276 -10.35 6.10 5.76
C VAL A 276 -11.54 5.47 6.47
N ALA A 277 -11.99 6.05 7.60
CA ALA A 277 -13.16 5.56 8.31
C ALA A 277 -14.44 5.61 7.45
N ARG A 278 -14.63 6.70 6.71
CA ARG A 278 -15.80 6.88 5.83
C ARG A 278 -15.76 5.96 4.61
N LEU A 279 -14.61 5.85 3.94
CA LEU A 279 -14.44 4.93 2.81
C LEU A 279 -14.60 3.48 3.27
N ARG A 280 -14.06 3.10 4.45
CA ARG A 280 -14.27 1.77 5.04
C ARG A 280 -15.76 1.48 5.22
N ALA A 281 -16.53 2.43 5.76
CA ALA A 281 -17.98 2.28 5.90
C ALA A 281 -18.67 2.07 4.53
N ALA A 282 -18.35 2.90 3.54
CA ALA A 282 -18.94 2.81 2.20
C ALA A 282 -18.59 1.48 1.49
N HIS A 283 -17.33 1.04 1.53
CA HIS A 283 -16.90 -0.22 0.90
C HIS A 283 -17.45 -1.46 1.62
N THR A 284 -17.58 -1.40 2.96
CA THR A 284 -18.21 -2.48 3.74
C THR A 284 -19.69 -2.59 3.37
N ALA A 285 -20.39 -1.46 3.30
CA ALA A 285 -21.78 -1.41 2.83
C ALA A 285 -21.92 -1.92 1.40
N ALA A 286 -21.03 -1.52 0.48
CA ALA A 286 -21.01 -2.02 -0.89
C ALA A 286 -20.86 -3.54 -0.96
N GLY A 287 -20.02 -4.14 -0.11
CA GLY A 287 -19.88 -5.59 0.02
C GLY A 287 -21.20 -6.26 0.40
N PHE A 288 -21.85 -5.81 1.47
CA PHE A 288 -23.15 -6.37 1.90
C PHE A 288 -24.25 -6.17 0.84
N LEU A 289 -24.32 -5.00 0.21
CA LEU A 289 -25.29 -4.72 -0.85
C LEU A 289 -25.05 -5.57 -2.10
N THR A 290 -23.79 -5.91 -2.43
CA THR A 290 -23.46 -6.81 -3.55
C THR A 290 -24.03 -8.21 -3.31
N ILE A 291 -23.90 -8.72 -2.09
CA ILE A 291 -24.45 -10.03 -1.68
C ILE A 291 -25.98 -9.98 -1.70
N ALA A 292 -26.55 -8.95 -1.09
CA ALA A 292 -27.99 -8.76 -1.03
C ALA A 292 -28.62 -8.61 -2.42
N ALA A 293 -27.96 -7.91 -3.35
CA ALA A 293 -28.38 -7.78 -4.73
C ALA A 293 -28.38 -9.14 -5.46
N ALA A 294 -27.34 -9.95 -5.30
CA ALA A 294 -27.27 -11.28 -5.92
C ALA A 294 -28.43 -12.20 -5.46
N VAL A 295 -28.71 -12.21 -4.15
CA VAL A 295 -29.79 -13.01 -3.56
C VAL A 295 -31.17 -12.47 -3.97
N THR A 296 -31.40 -11.16 -3.81
CA THR A 296 -32.71 -10.52 -4.07
C THR A 296 -33.08 -10.56 -5.54
N THR A 297 -32.11 -10.41 -6.45
CA THR A 297 -32.38 -10.47 -7.90
C THR A 297 -32.88 -11.85 -8.29
N ALA A 298 -32.32 -12.92 -7.71
CA ALA A 298 -32.77 -14.29 -7.97
C ALA A 298 -34.19 -14.53 -7.45
N THR A 299 -34.50 -14.12 -6.22
CA THR A 299 -35.82 -14.32 -5.61
C THR A 299 -36.89 -13.46 -6.26
N ALA A 300 -36.63 -12.17 -6.49
CA ALA A 300 -37.57 -11.27 -7.16
C ALA A 300 -37.84 -11.67 -8.62
N THR A 301 -36.87 -12.30 -9.32
CA THR A 301 -37.11 -12.83 -10.67
C THR A 301 -38.04 -14.04 -10.64
N GLN A 302 -37.94 -14.89 -9.61
CA GLN A 302 -38.85 -16.02 -9.44
C GLN A 302 -40.26 -15.57 -9.03
N ASP A 303 -40.36 -14.64 -8.08
CA ASP A 303 -41.64 -14.16 -7.54
C ASP A 303 -42.49 -13.42 -8.60
N ARG A 304 -41.85 -12.84 -9.62
CA ARG A 304 -42.52 -12.18 -10.77
C ARG A 304 -43.03 -13.13 -11.85
N ARG A 305 -42.66 -14.41 -11.81
CA ARG A 305 -43.12 -15.36 -12.83
C ARG A 305 -44.64 -15.56 -12.73
N PRO A 306 -45.32 -15.91 -13.83
CA PRO A 306 -46.73 -16.26 -13.79
C PRO A 306 -46.98 -17.36 -12.74
N GLY A 307 -47.90 -17.11 -11.79
CA GLY A 307 -48.16 -18.01 -10.65
C GLY A 307 -47.36 -17.70 -9.36
N GLY A 308 -46.51 -16.66 -9.36
CA GLY A 308 -45.81 -16.18 -8.17
C GLY A 308 -46.72 -15.47 -7.15
N SER A 309 -46.24 -15.35 -5.91
CA SER A 309 -46.97 -14.71 -4.81
C SER A 309 -46.88 -13.19 -4.90
N GLY A 310 -48.02 -12.51 -5.09
CA GLY A 310 -48.08 -11.04 -5.16
C GLY A 310 -47.44 -10.31 -3.97
N PRO A 311 -47.67 -10.73 -2.70
CA PRO A 311 -46.98 -10.15 -1.55
C PRO A 311 -45.45 -10.31 -1.57
N LEU A 312 -44.94 -11.47 -2.04
CA LEU A 312 -43.50 -11.71 -2.13
C LEU A 312 -42.86 -10.89 -3.25
N ASP A 313 -43.57 -10.68 -4.36
CA ASP A 313 -43.15 -9.81 -5.45
C ASP A 313 -43.10 -8.34 -4.99
N ALA A 314 -44.14 -7.85 -4.30
CA ALA A 314 -44.15 -6.51 -3.73
C ALA A 314 -42.99 -6.30 -2.73
N ALA A 315 -42.72 -7.30 -1.88
CA ALA A 315 -41.56 -7.29 -0.98
C ALA A 315 -40.23 -7.30 -1.75
N GLY A 316 -40.15 -8.07 -2.85
CA GLY A 316 -39.00 -8.09 -3.75
C GLY A 316 -38.71 -6.72 -4.36
N TRP A 317 -39.74 -6.02 -4.86
CA TRP A 317 -39.61 -4.66 -5.38
C TRP A 317 -39.19 -3.66 -4.29
N ALA A 318 -39.77 -3.76 -3.09
CA ALA A 318 -39.37 -2.91 -1.97
C ALA A 318 -37.89 -3.12 -1.60
N LEU A 319 -37.42 -4.37 -1.58
CA LEU A 319 -36.01 -4.70 -1.35
C LEU A 319 -35.10 -4.18 -2.47
N LEU A 320 -35.50 -4.32 -3.74
CA LEU A 320 -34.74 -3.79 -4.88
C LEU A 320 -34.66 -2.25 -4.83
N ALA A 321 -35.74 -1.56 -4.47
CA ALA A 321 -35.76 -0.11 -4.29
C ALA A 321 -34.85 0.31 -3.13
N LEU A 322 -34.89 -0.41 -2.01
CA LEU A 322 -34.02 -0.19 -0.85
C LEU A 322 -32.55 -0.42 -1.20
N LEU A 323 -32.24 -1.47 -1.96
CA LEU A 323 -30.91 -1.75 -2.49
C LEU A 323 -30.41 -0.62 -3.39
N ALA A 324 -31.26 -0.14 -4.31
CA ALA A 324 -30.91 0.98 -5.19
C ALA A 324 -30.65 2.27 -4.39
N ALA A 325 -31.52 2.60 -3.42
CA ALA A 325 -31.34 3.77 -2.56
C ALA A 325 -30.05 3.67 -1.71
N ALA A 326 -29.78 2.51 -1.13
CA ALA A 326 -28.56 2.28 -0.37
C ALA A 326 -27.30 2.32 -1.25
N ALA A 327 -27.35 1.80 -2.48
CA ALA A 327 -26.26 1.88 -3.44
C ALA A 327 -25.98 3.34 -3.85
N VAL A 328 -27.02 4.14 -4.09
CA VAL A 328 -26.89 5.58 -4.34
C VAL A 328 -26.25 6.29 -3.14
N ALA A 329 -26.66 5.94 -1.91
CA ALA A 329 -26.05 6.51 -0.70
C ALA A 329 -24.56 6.14 -0.57
N VAL A 330 -24.18 4.90 -0.88
CA VAL A 330 -22.77 4.47 -0.91
C VAL A 330 -21.98 5.29 -1.93
N VAL A 331 -22.47 5.40 -3.16
CA VAL A 331 -21.81 6.18 -4.23
C VAL A 331 -21.71 7.65 -3.80
N PHE A 332 -22.77 8.23 -3.25
CA PHE A 332 -22.76 9.59 -2.72
C PHE A 332 -21.69 9.76 -1.65
N VAL A 333 -21.58 8.85 -0.67
CA VAL A 333 -20.55 8.92 0.38
C VAL A 333 -19.13 8.81 -0.18
N VAL A 334 -18.91 8.00 -1.22
CA VAL A 334 -17.62 7.92 -1.92
C VAL A 334 -17.32 9.24 -2.66
N CYS A 335 -18.32 9.85 -3.29
CA CYS A 335 -18.19 11.06 -4.09
C CYS A 335 -18.08 12.36 -3.29
N HIS A 336 -18.81 12.48 -2.18
CA HIS A 336 -19.18 13.77 -1.58
C HIS A 336 -18.02 14.55 -0.94
N ARG A 337 -16.98 13.89 -0.38
CA ARG A 337 -15.78 14.64 0.07
C ARG A 337 -14.47 13.97 -0.31
N GLY A 338 -13.47 14.77 -0.65
CA GLY A 338 -12.08 14.35 -0.85
C GLY A 338 -11.32 14.15 0.46
N ARG A 339 -10.07 13.69 0.34
CA ARG A 339 -9.06 13.86 1.38
C ARG A 339 -8.75 15.37 1.52
N SER A 340 -8.64 15.88 2.74
CA SER A 340 -8.02 17.18 3.00
C SER A 340 -6.57 16.93 3.40
N GLU A 341 -5.64 17.51 2.66
CA GLU A 341 -4.21 17.46 3.00
C GLU A 341 -3.82 18.63 3.90
N THR A 342 -4.57 19.74 3.85
CA THR A 342 -4.24 20.99 4.54
C THR A 342 -4.52 20.93 6.04
N LYS A 343 -5.63 20.32 6.47
CA LYS A 343 -6.06 20.33 7.89
C LYS A 343 -6.07 18.94 8.51
N VAL A 344 -5.70 18.87 9.79
CA VAL A 344 -5.86 17.67 10.61
C VAL A 344 -7.34 17.51 10.97
N ASP A 345 -8.04 16.62 10.27
CA ASP A 345 -9.48 16.43 10.48
C ASP A 345 -9.77 15.23 11.39
N GLY A 346 -9.89 15.51 12.69
CA GLY A 346 -10.24 14.53 13.72
C GLY A 346 -11.75 14.24 13.84
N SER A 347 -12.61 14.99 13.15
CA SER A 347 -14.07 14.89 13.30
C SER A 347 -14.62 13.67 12.57
N LEU A 348 -15.06 12.65 13.32
CA LEU A 348 -15.64 11.44 12.73
C LEU A 348 -17.14 11.62 12.49
N ASP A 349 -17.58 11.37 11.25
CA ASP A 349 -19.00 11.32 10.89
C ASP A 349 -19.65 10.05 11.48
N ARG A 350 -19.85 10.01 12.80
CA ARG A 350 -20.28 8.81 13.53
C ARG A 350 -21.53 8.18 12.90
N ILE A 351 -22.53 9.01 12.57
CA ILE A 351 -23.76 8.56 11.91
C ILE A 351 -23.44 7.85 10.60
N THR A 352 -22.67 8.44 9.70
CA THR A 352 -22.31 7.80 8.43
C THR A 352 -21.50 6.52 8.63
N ILE A 353 -20.55 6.53 9.58
CA ILE A 353 -19.64 5.40 9.82
C ILE A 353 -20.38 4.20 10.43
N THR A 354 -21.36 4.41 11.30
CA THR A 354 -22.11 3.33 11.95
C THR A 354 -23.39 2.97 11.22
N ALA A 355 -24.17 3.97 10.77
CA ALA A 355 -25.47 3.73 10.16
C ALA A 355 -25.33 3.11 8.76
N LEU A 356 -24.38 3.54 7.92
CA LEU A 356 -24.30 3.04 6.54
C LEU A 356 -23.98 1.53 6.44
N PRO A 357 -22.97 0.98 7.15
CA PRO A 357 -22.75 -0.46 7.15
C PRO A 357 -23.87 -1.22 7.88
N GLY A 358 -24.42 -0.62 8.95
CA GLY A 358 -25.52 -1.22 9.72
C GLY A 358 -26.81 -1.35 8.91
N THR A 359 -27.19 -0.32 8.15
CA THR A 359 -28.35 -0.36 7.25
C THR A 359 -28.11 -1.36 6.13
N ALA A 360 -26.94 -1.36 5.49
CA ALA A 360 -26.60 -2.33 4.44
C ALA A 360 -26.64 -3.78 4.95
N LEU A 361 -26.17 -4.04 6.18
CA LEU A 361 -26.28 -5.33 6.82
C LEU A 361 -27.75 -5.68 7.11
N GLY A 362 -28.55 -4.71 7.56
CA GLY A 362 -30.00 -4.88 7.73
C GLY A 362 -30.71 -5.24 6.43
N VAL A 363 -30.39 -4.57 5.31
CA VAL A 363 -30.90 -4.92 3.98
C VAL A 363 -30.50 -6.34 3.61
N LEU A 364 -29.23 -6.72 3.84
CA LEU A 364 -28.78 -8.09 3.60
C LEU A 364 -29.57 -9.10 4.42
N VAL A 365 -29.76 -8.88 5.72
CA VAL A 365 -30.56 -9.77 6.57
C VAL A 365 -32.00 -9.89 6.05
N LEU A 366 -32.64 -8.79 5.67
CA LEU A 366 -33.99 -8.80 5.09
C LEU A 366 -34.03 -9.57 3.75
N SER A 367 -33.03 -9.41 2.88
CA SER A 367 -32.88 -10.17 1.65
C SER A 367 -32.72 -11.68 1.91
N LEU A 368 -31.96 -12.06 2.94
CA LEU A 368 -31.78 -13.46 3.33
C LEU A 368 -33.06 -14.07 3.91
N LEU A 369 -33.81 -13.30 4.72
CA LEU A 369 -35.11 -13.71 5.23
C LEU A 369 -36.15 -13.88 4.10
N HIS A 370 -36.19 -12.94 3.15
CA HIS A 370 -37.02 -13.04 1.95
C HIS A 370 -36.65 -14.26 1.10
N ALA A 371 -35.35 -14.54 0.94
CA ALA A 371 -34.89 -15.73 0.23
C ALA A 371 -35.20 -17.03 0.97
N GLY A 372 -35.12 -17.04 2.29
CA GLY A 372 -35.45 -18.21 3.13
C GLY A 372 -36.95 -18.56 3.16
N TRP A 373 -37.81 -17.63 2.73
CA TRP A 373 -39.25 -17.85 2.68
C TRP A 373 -39.61 -19.00 1.73
N SER A 374 -40.56 -19.84 2.15
CA SER A 374 -40.90 -21.06 1.43
C SER A 374 -41.48 -20.74 0.05
N ARG A 375 -40.89 -21.31 -1.00
CA ARG A 375 -41.39 -21.28 -2.38
C ARG A 375 -41.49 -22.71 -2.89
N PRO A 376 -42.66 -23.35 -2.72
CA PRO A 376 -42.92 -24.67 -3.30
C PRO A 376 -42.65 -24.64 -4.81
N ASP A 377 -42.17 -25.75 -5.36
CA ASP A 377 -41.91 -25.93 -6.80
C ASP A 377 -40.77 -25.08 -7.41
N TRP A 378 -40.06 -24.28 -6.61
CA TRP A 378 -38.91 -23.53 -7.12
C TRP A 378 -37.70 -24.45 -7.33
N VAL A 379 -37.31 -24.63 -8.59
CA VAL A 379 -36.10 -25.36 -8.99
C VAL A 379 -35.05 -24.41 -9.57
N SER A 380 -33.82 -24.56 -9.12
CA SER A 380 -32.65 -23.84 -9.66
C SER A 380 -32.21 -24.49 -10.98
N HIS A 381 -32.12 -23.69 -12.04
CA HIS A 381 -31.65 -24.15 -13.35
C HIS A 381 -30.68 -23.13 -13.96
N GLY A 382 -29.69 -23.65 -14.69
CA GLY A 382 -28.67 -22.83 -15.34
C GLY A 382 -27.88 -21.98 -14.35
N LYS A 383 -27.37 -20.84 -14.82
CA LYS A 383 -26.63 -19.88 -13.99
C LYS A 383 -27.57 -19.00 -13.18
N LEU A 384 -27.10 -18.55 -12.02
CA LEU A 384 -27.80 -17.58 -11.20
C LEU A 384 -28.13 -16.32 -12.02
N PRO A 385 -29.36 -15.77 -11.93
CA PRO A 385 -29.71 -14.52 -12.61
C PRO A 385 -28.75 -13.39 -12.24
N GLY A 386 -28.27 -12.64 -13.24
CA GLY A 386 -27.34 -11.53 -13.03
C GLY A 386 -25.95 -11.70 -13.64
N ASN A 387 -25.69 -12.78 -14.38
CA ASN A 387 -24.42 -13.05 -15.07
C ASN A 387 -23.88 -11.87 -15.92
N GLN A 388 -24.77 -11.07 -16.55
CA GLN A 388 -24.39 -9.88 -17.32
C GLN A 388 -23.73 -8.76 -16.49
N THR A 389 -23.87 -8.80 -15.16
CA THR A 389 -23.32 -7.80 -14.24
C THR A 389 -21.79 -7.72 -14.32
N PHE A 390 -21.10 -8.83 -14.58
CA PHE A 390 -19.65 -8.83 -14.78
C PHE A 390 -19.24 -8.03 -16.04
N CYS A 391 -20.01 -8.13 -17.14
CA CYS A 391 -19.77 -7.33 -18.33
C CYS A 391 -20.05 -5.85 -18.06
N VAL A 392 -21.17 -5.52 -17.41
CA VAL A 392 -21.51 -4.13 -17.04
C VAL A 392 -20.41 -3.53 -16.14
N MET A 393 -19.92 -4.30 -15.17
CA MET A 393 -18.83 -3.88 -14.28
C MET A 393 -17.53 -3.63 -15.06
N ALA A 394 -17.15 -4.52 -15.98
CA ALA A 394 -15.96 -4.36 -16.80
C ALA A 394 -16.06 -3.14 -17.73
N ILE A 395 -17.24 -2.88 -18.32
CA ILE A 395 -17.50 -1.67 -19.12
C ILE A 395 -17.38 -0.42 -18.24
N ALA A 396 -18.01 -0.42 -17.06
CA ALA A 396 -17.92 0.70 -16.13
C ALA A 396 -16.46 0.99 -15.72
N GLN A 397 -15.67 -0.05 -15.43
CA GLN A 397 -14.24 0.08 -15.16
C GLN A 397 -13.48 0.67 -16.36
N GLY A 398 -13.75 0.19 -17.58
CA GLY A 398 -13.15 0.73 -18.81
C GLY A 398 -13.46 2.22 -19.01
N VAL A 399 -14.72 2.63 -18.84
CA VAL A 399 -15.16 4.02 -18.94
C VAL A 399 -14.48 4.89 -17.87
N LEU A 400 -14.42 4.41 -16.62
CA LEU A 400 -13.71 5.11 -15.54
C LEU A 400 -12.22 5.27 -15.86
N ILE A 401 -11.55 4.24 -16.36
CA ILE A 401 -10.13 4.29 -16.75
C ILE A 401 -9.90 5.32 -17.86
N LEU A 402 -10.76 5.35 -18.88
CA LEU A 402 -10.68 6.33 -19.96
C LEU A 402 -10.89 7.76 -19.43
N ALA A 403 -11.83 7.97 -18.50
CA ALA A 403 -12.06 9.25 -17.86
C ALA A 403 -10.86 9.69 -16.99
N ILE A 404 -10.22 8.76 -16.26
CA ILE A 404 -8.96 9.02 -15.54
C ILE A 404 -7.86 9.40 -16.54
N GLY A 405 -7.79 8.72 -17.68
CA GLY A 405 -6.87 9.04 -18.78
C GLY A 405 -7.05 10.46 -19.32
N ALA A 406 -8.29 10.87 -19.58
CA ALA A 406 -8.61 12.22 -20.00
C ALA A 406 -8.21 13.27 -18.95
N CYS A 407 -8.51 13.03 -17.67
CA CYS A 407 -8.07 13.91 -16.58
C CYS A 407 -6.55 13.98 -16.50
N ALA A 408 -5.84 12.85 -16.58
CA ALA A 408 -4.39 12.80 -16.52
C ALA A 408 -3.73 13.55 -17.68
N LEU A 409 -4.24 13.40 -18.91
CA LEU A 409 -3.75 14.15 -20.06
C LEU A 409 -4.00 15.65 -19.91
N ALA A 410 -5.15 16.06 -19.39
CA ALA A 410 -5.46 17.45 -19.13
C ALA A 410 -4.49 18.06 -18.10
N LEU A 411 -4.21 17.35 -17.00
CA LEU A 411 -3.24 17.78 -15.99
C LEU A 411 -1.81 17.85 -16.57
N TYR A 412 -1.39 16.81 -17.30
CA TYR A 412 -0.06 16.77 -17.91
C TYR A 412 0.16 17.89 -18.94
N ARG A 413 -0.86 18.20 -19.76
CA ARG A 413 -0.78 19.32 -20.72
C ARG A 413 -0.69 20.68 -20.04
N ALA A 414 -1.26 20.83 -18.85
CA ALA A 414 -1.20 22.08 -18.08
C ALA A 414 0.19 22.33 -17.46
N ALA A 415 0.86 21.27 -16.99
CA ALA A 415 2.21 21.36 -16.42
C ALA A 415 3.09 20.18 -16.89
N PRO A 416 3.60 20.22 -18.14
CA PRO A 416 4.44 19.16 -18.67
C PRO A 416 5.78 19.07 -17.92
N ALA A 417 6.08 17.90 -17.35
CA ALA A 417 7.40 17.62 -16.77
C ALA A 417 8.11 16.53 -17.58
N GLY A 418 9.32 16.83 -18.07
CA GLY A 418 9.99 16.09 -19.15
C GLY A 418 10.29 14.60 -18.89
N ARG A 419 10.33 14.15 -17.62
CA ARG A 419 10.59 12.74 -17.26
C ARG A 419 9.35 11.99 -16.74
N THR A 420 8.18 12.62 -16.85
CA THR A 420 6.89 12.02 -16.47
C THR A 420 6.61 10.79 -17.35
N PRO A 421 6.34 9.62 -16.76
CA PRO A 421 6.09 8.39 -17.49
C PRO A 421 4.82 8.50 -18.34
N LEU A 422 4.89 7.97 -19.56
CA LEU A 422 3.77 7.82 -20.49
C LEU A 422 2.97 9.13 -20.70
N TYR A 423 3.64 10.29 -20.70
CA TYR A 423 2.98 11.59 -20.86
C TYR A 423 1.82 11.82 -19.86
N GLY A 424 2.00 11.35 -18.62
CA GLY A 424 1.00 11.43 -17.55
C GLY A 424 0.04 10.25 -17.45
N LEU A 425 0.04 9.32 -18.42
CA LEU A 425 -0.88 8.17 -18.46
C LEU A 425 -0.49 7.00 -17.54
N ALA A 426 0.57 7.14 -16.73
CA ALA A 426 1.00 6.08 -15.82
C ALA A 426 -0.10 5.67 -14.83
N GLY A 427 -0.81 6.62 -14.21
CA GLY A 427 -1.93 6.32 -13.31
C GLY A 427 -3.03 5.49 -13.98
N PRO A 428 -3.63 5.92 -15.11
CA PRO A 428 -4.59 5.12 -15.87
C PRO A 428 -4.06 3.73 -16.27
N ALA A 429 -2.81 3.64 -16.73
CA ALA A 429 -2.20 2.36 -17.09
C ALA A 429 -2.15 1.40 -15.90
N VAL A 430 -1.74 1.89 -14.72
CA VAL A 430 -1.70 1.11 -13.48
C VAL A 430 -3.11 0.79 -12.96
N ALA A 431 -4.10 1.65 -13.19
CA ALA A 431 -5.50 1.36 -12.90
C ALA A 431 -6.03 0.20 -13.74
N THR A 432 -5.72 0.15 -15.03
CA THR A 432 -6.04 -1.00 -15.90
C THR A 432 -5.45 -2.29 -15.36
N LEU A 433 -4.18 -2.27 -14.94
CA LEU A 433 -3.53 -3.45 -14.37
C LEU A 433 -4.17 -3.88 -13.04
N ALA A 434 -4.61 -2.94 -12.20
CA ALA A 434 -5.35 -3.25 -10.98
C ALA A 434 -6.69 -3.95 -11.28
N CYS A 435 -7.47 -3.43 -12.23
CA CYS A 435 -8.72 -4.04 -12.68
C CYS A 435 -8.50 -5.42 -13.31
N GLY A 436 -7.50 -5.55 -14.19
CA GLY A 436 -7.13 -6.83 -14.81
C GLY A 436 -6.73 -7.87 -13.77
N LEU A 437 -5.91 -7.49 -12.78
CA LEU A 437 -5.52 -8.38 -11.69
C LEU A 437 -6.73 -8.80 -10.83
N GLY A 438 -7.62 -7.85 -10.50
CA GLY A 438 -8.86 -8.16 -9.77
C GLY A 438 -9.76 -9.13 -10.54
N ALA A 439 -9.90 -8.94 -11.85
CA ALA A 439 -10.69 -9.81 -12.71
C ALA A 439 -10.07 -11.21 -12.85
N VAL A 440 -8.74 -11.32 -12.97
CA VAL A 440 -8.00 -12.59 -13.00
C VAL A 440 -8.13 -13.33 -11.67
N LEU A 441 -8.04 -12.63 -10.53
CA LEU A 441 -8.23 -13.26 -9.21
C LEU A 441 -9.66 -13.79 -9.03
N ALA A 442 -10.67 -12.99 -9.36
CA ALA A 442 -12.07 -13.42 -9.28
C ALA A 442 -12.36 -14.59 -10.25
N GLY A 443 -11.91 -14.47 -11.50
CA GLY A 443 -12.10 -15.49 -12.52
C GLY A 443 -11.36 -16.79 -12.25
N GLY A 444 -10.12 -16.71 -11.78
CA GLY A 444 -9.26 -17.87 -11.55
C GLY A 444 -9.78 -18.74 -10.41
N VAL A 445 -10.27 -18.12 -9.34
CA VAL A 445 -10.92 -18.84 -8.24
C VAL A 445 -12.24 -19.47 -8.71
N ALA A 446 -13.10 -18.72 -9.40
CA ALA A 446 -14.37 -19.23 -9.91
C ALA A 446 -14.17 -20.42 -10.85
N GLN A 447 -13.28 -20.29 -11.82
CA GLN A 447 -12.95 -21.34 -12.78
C GLN A 447 -12.38 -22.58 -12.10
N ARG A 448 -11.44 -22.41 -11.16
CA ARG A 448 -10.84 -23.55 -10.47
C ARG A 448 -11.83 -24.30 -9.58
N ILE A 449 -12.75 -23.60 -8.94
CA ILE A 449 -13.81 -24.23 -8.16
C ILE A 449 -14.82 -24.94 -9.07
N ALA A 450 -15.19 -24.34 -10.21
CA ALA A 450 -16.05 -25.00 -11.20
C ALA A 450 -15.43 -26.32 -11.69
N ASP A 451 -14.16 -26.31 -12.11
CA ASP A 451 -13.45 -27.51 -12.57
C ASP A 451 -13.37 -28.61 -11.48
N TRP A 452 -13.22 -28.20 -10.22
CA TRP A 452 -13.20 -29.12 -9.08
C TRP A 452 -14.57 -29.73 -8.79
N LEU A 453 -15.65 -28.94 -8.93
CA LEU A 453 -17.02 -29.41 -8.74
C LEU A 453 -17.46 -30.38 -9.84
N ASP A 454 -17.05 -30.15 -11.09
CA ASP A 454 -17.36 -30.95 -12.28
C ASP A 454 -16.58 -32.29 -12.34
N GLY A 455 -15.85 -32.67 -11.29
CA GLY A 455 -15.27 -34.01 -11.13
C GLY A 455 -13.92 -34.22 -11.80
N GLY A 456 -13.15 -33.16 -12.09
CA GLY A 456 -11.79 -33.27 -12.62
C GLY A 456 -11.70 -33.45 -14.14
N ALA A 457 -12.77 -33.14 -14.87
CA ALA A 457 -12.71 -33.00 -16.33
C ALA A 457 -11.60 -32.02 -16.73
N THR A 458 -10.93 -32.29 -17.85
CA THR A 458 -9.85 -31.43 -18.36
C THR A 458 -10.39 -29.99 -18.54
N PRO A 459 -9.76 -28.97 -17.92
CA PRO A 459 -10.27 -27.60 -17.94
C PRO A 459 -10.54 -27.12 -19.37
N GLY A 460 -11.79 -26.76 -19.67
CA GLY A 460 -12.21 -26.23 -20.97
C GLY A 460 -12.48 -27.26 -22.09
N MET A 461 -12.45 -28.57 -21.81
CA MET A 461 -12.66 -29.65 -22.80
C MET A 461 -13.95 -30.47 -22.61
N GLY A 462 -14.79 -30.14 -21.62
CA GLY A 462 -16.09 -30.80 -21.44
C GLY A 462 -17.10 -30.37 -22.49
N GLU A 463 -17.72 -31.32 -23.21
CA GLU A 463 -18.71 -31.00 -24.25
C GLU A 463 -19.91 -30.21 -23.68
N ARG A 464 -20.26 -30.39 -22.40
CA ARG A 464 -21.23 -29.60 -21.62
C ARG A 464 -20.93 -29.68 -20.11
N PRO A 465 -20.14 -28.76 -19.52
CA PRO A 465 -19.93 -28.77 -18.08
C PRO A 465 -21.25 -28.55 -17.34
N GLU A 466 -21.52 -29.34 -16.28
CA GLU A 466 -22.72 -29.18 -15.45
C GLU A 466 -22.64 -27.90 -14.61
N VAL A 467 -21.41 -27.49 -14.26
CA VAL A 467 -21.10 -26.29 -13.51
C VAL A 467 -20.18 -25.40 -14.34
N ALA A 468 -20.62 -24.17 -14.64
CA ALA A 468 -19.84 -23.28 -15.51
C ALA A 468 -19.84 -21.82 -15.00
N PRO A 469 -18.66 -21.18 -14.91
CA PRO A 469 -18.56 -19.78 -14.53
C PRO A 469 -19.12 -18.84 -15.62
N PRO A 470 -19.30 -17.55 -15.33
CA PRO A 470 -19.63 -16.50 -16.29
C PRO A 470 -18.79 -16.55 -17.55
N VAL A 471 -19.46 -16.40 -18.69
CA VAL A 471 -18.82 -16.46 -20.02
C VAL A 471 -17.67 -15.46 -20.13
N LEU A 472 -17.83 -14.26 -19.56
CA LEU A 472 -16.78 -13.24 -19.54
C LEU A 472 -15.48 -13.74 -18.90
N LEU A 473 -15.55 -14.56 -17.85
CA LEU A 473 -14.36 -15.05 -17.16
C LEU A 473 -13.55 -16.00 -18.06
N SER A 474 -14.23 -16.81 -18.88
CA SER A 474 -13.57 -17.64 -19.91
C SER A 474 -12.89 -16.79 -20.98
N TRP A 475 -13.53 -15.70 -21.43
CA TRP A 475 -12.91 -14.75 -22.37
C TRP A 475 -11.69 -14.04 -21.77
N LEU A 476 -11.76 -13.65 -20.50
CA LEU A 476 -10.62 -13.05 -19.79
C LEU A 476 -9.47 -14.03 -19.60
N ALA A 477 -9.75 -15.32 -19.38
CA ALA A 477 -8.71 -16.35 -19.33
C ALA A 477 -7.97 -16.47 -20.68
N THR A 478 -8.68 -16.41 -21.80
CA THR A 478 -8.11 -16.43 -23.16
C THR A 478 -7.19 -15.22 -23.45
N ALA A 479 -7.34 -14.11 -22.73
CA ALA A 479 -6.42 -12.97 -22.84
C ALA A 479 -5.04 -13.26 -22.26
N ILE A 480 -4.90 -14.20 -21.31
CA ILE A 480 -3.65 -14.41 -20.57
C ILE A 480 -2.50 -14.86 -21.48
N PRO A 481 -2.65 -15.87 -22.37
CA PRO A 481 -1.59 -16.25 -23.30
C PRO A 481 -1.14 -15.09 -24.20
N VAL A 482 -2.09 -14.25 -24.65
CA VAL A 482 -1.80 -13.06 -25.47
C VAL A 482 -0.97 -12.04 -24.68
N LEU A 483 -1.31 -11.81 -23.41
CA LEU A 483 -0.56 -10.91 -22.52
C LEU A 483 0.84 -11.45 -22.20
N LEU A 484 0.98 -12.76 -21.99
CA LEU A 484 2.29 -13.40 -21.78
C LEU A 484 3.17 -13.32 -23.03
N PHE A 485 2.58 -13.48 -24.23
CA PHE A 485 3.31 -13.29 -25.48
C PHE A 485 3.77 -11.84 -25.65
N ALA A 486 2.91 -10.86 -25.36
CA ALA A 486 3.30 -9.44 -25.38
C ALA A 486 4.44 -9.14 -24.39
N LEU A 487 4.38 -9.73 -23.18
CA LEU A 487 5.45 -9.63 -22.19
C LEU A 487 6.76 -10.26 -22.69
N LEU A 488 6.70 -11.42 -23.34
CA LEU A 488 7.88 -12.10 -23.90
C LEU A 488 8.57 -11.24 -24.96
N VAL A 489 7.81 -10.66 -25.90
CA VAL A 489 8.34 -9.76 -26.93
C VAL A 489 9.05 -8.57 -26.29
N LEU A 490 8.45 -7.99 -25.26
CA LEU A 490 9.02 -6.86 -24.54
C LEU A 490 10.30 -7.24 -23.77
N VAL A 491 10.34 -8.41 -23.13
CA VAL A 491 11.56 -8.94 -22.48
C VAL A 491 12.67 -9.13 -23.50
N LEU A 492 12.36 -9.64 -24.69
CA LEU A 492 13.33 -9.79 -25.78
C LEU A 492 13.89 -8.42 -26.21
N VAL A 493 13.02 -7.43 -26.43
CA VAL A 493 13.41 -6.06 -26.80
C VAL A 493 14.34 -5.46 -25.73
N LEU A 494 14.01 -5.60 -24.45
CA LEU A 494 14.84 -5.10 -23.35
C LEU A 494 16.17 -5.84 -23.24
N THR A 495 16.18 -7.15 -23.47
CA THR A 495 17.40 -7.96 -23.49
C THR A 495 18.34 -7.50 -24.60
N VAL A 496 17.82 -7.31 -25.81
CA VAL A 496 18.58 -6.76 -26.95
C VAL A 496 19.11 -5.36 -26.63
N ARG A 497 18.29 -4.51 -25.98
CA ARG A 497 18.72 -3.16 -25.57
C ARG A 497 19.85 -3.21 -24.55
N VAL A 498 19.74 -4.04 -23.52
CA VAL A 498 20.80 -4.21 -22.50
C VAL A 498 22.08 -4.73 -23.16
N TRP A 499 21.96 -5.68 -24.09
CA TRP A 499 23.10 -6.20 -24.84
C TRP A 499 23.79 -5.10 -25.65
N ARG A 500 23.04 -4.24 -26.36
CA ARG A 500 23.58 -3.10 -27.11
C ARG A 500 24.29 -2.10 -26.19
N VAL A 501 23.62 -1.65 -25.11
CA VAL A 501 24.19 -0.70 -24.15
C VAL A 501 25.45 -1.25 -23.50
N ARG A 502 25.43 -2.53 -23.09
CA ARG A 502 26.61 -3.21 -22.55
C ARG A 502 27.78 -3.13 -23.51
N ASN A 503 27.56 -3.44 -24.79
CA ASN A 503 28.63 -3.46 -25.78
C ASN A 503 29.20 -2.06 -26.02
N THR A 504 28.38 -1.00 -26.02
CA THR A 504 28.86 0.40 -26.10
C THR A 504 29.69 0.79 -24.88
N LEU A 505 29.33 0.31 -23.69
CA LEU A 505 30.06 0.63 -22.46
C LEU A 505 31.41 -0.07 -22.36
N LEU A 506 31.65 -1.16 -23.10
CA LEU A 506 32.93 -1.90 -23.02
C LEU A 506 34.13 -1.00 -23.32
N ASP A 507 33.96 -0.04 -24.23
CA ASP A 507 35.04 0.84 -24.69
C ASP A 507 35.36 1.96 -23.68
N THR A 508 34.41 2.32 -22.80
CA THR A 508 34.54 3.47 -21.89
C THR A 508 34.81 3.09 -20.43
N ILE A 509 34.57 1.84 -20.01
CA ILE A 509 34.77 1.43 -18.60
C ILE A 509 36.19 1.75 -18.10
N MET A 510 37.22 1.53 -18.92
CA MET A 510 38.61 1.73 -18.51
C MET A 510 38.98 3.20 -18.29
N GLU A 511 38.22 4.15 -18.83
CA GLU A 511 38.42 5.59 -18.58
C GLU A 511 38.24 5.94 -17.09
N GLY A 512 37.41 5.17 -16.37
CA GLY A 512 37.21 5.34 -14.93
C GLY A 512 38.30 4.72 -14.04
N TYR A 513 39.26 4.01 -14.63
CA TYR A 513 40.31 3.27 -13.92
C TYR A 513 41.69 3.49 -14.57
N PRO A 514 42.20 4.74 -14.58
CA PRO A 514 43.48 5.06 -15.21
C PRO A 514 44.62 4.30 -14.52
N GLY A 515 45.49 3.68 -15.32
CA GLY A 515 46.66 2.95 -14.84
C GLY A 515 46.41 1.50 -14.41
N GLU A 516 45.16 1.03 -14.39
CA GLU A 516 44.83 -0.37 -14.11
C GLU A 516 44.84 -1.23 -15.39
N GLN A 517 45.29 -2.48 -15.29
CA GLN A 517 45.39 -3.39 -16.44
C GLN A 517 44.01 -3.92 -16.86
N PRO A 518 43.60 -3.82 -18.14
CA PRO A 518 42.31 -4.31 -18.61
C PRO A 518 42.16 -5.83 -18.53
N ASP A 519 41.02 -6.29 -18.01
CA ASP A 519 40.53 -7.68 -18.04
C ASP A 519 39.16 -7.74 -18.73
N GLY A 520 39.09 -8.41 -19.88
CA GLY A 520 37.88 -8.53 -20.67
C GLY A 520 36.71 -9.21 -19.95
N VAL A 521 36.94 -10.07 -18.96
CA VAL A 521 35.85 -10.69 -18.17
C VAL A 521 35.28 -9.68 -17.17
N ARG A 522 36.14 -8.98 -16.43
CA ARG A 522 35.72 -7.98 -15.44
C ARG A 522 35.07 -6.76 -16.08
N THR A 523 35.61 -6.26 -17.19
CA THR A 523 34.97 -5.18 -17.98
C THR A 523 33.56 -5.56 -18.41
N ARG A 524 33.36 -6.78 -18.95
CA ARG A 524 32.03 -7.28 -19.34
C ARG A 524 31.07 -7.37 -18.15
N ARG A 525 31.56 -7.74 -16.97
CA ARG A 525 30.75 -7.83 -15.75
C ARG A 525 30.33 -6.45 -15.23
N ILE A 526 31.23 -5.46 -15.24
CA ILE A 526 30.94 -4.08 -14.82
C ILE A 526 29.96 -3.46 -15.82
N ALA A 527 30.29 -3.47 -17.11
CA ALA A 527 29.42 -2.93 -18.18
C ALA A 527 28.04 -3.60 -18.17
N GLY A 528 27.97 -4.93 -17.98
CA GLY A 528 26.72 -5.65 -17.88
C GLY A 528 25.90 -5.32 -16.62
N THR A 529 26.56 -4.89 -15.54
CA THR A 529 25.87 -4.44 -14.32
C THR A 529 25.31 -3.03 -14.49
N VAL A 530 26.09 -2.10 -15.06
CA VAL A 530 25.62 -0.76 -15.42
C VAL A 530 24.46 -0.81 -16.43
N ALA A 531 24.59 -1.62 -17.49
CA ALA A 531 23.53 -1.76 -18.50
C ALA A 531 22.22 -2.31 -17.92
N ARG A 532 22.30 -3.31 -17.02
CA ARG A 532 21.11 -3.84 -16.32
C ARG A 532 20.54 -2.85 -15.31
N ALA A 533 21.39 -2.08 -14.62
CA ALA A 533 20.95 -1.03 -13.71
C ALA A 533 20.09 0.02 -14.44
N GLY A 534 20.38 0.30 -15.72
CA GLY A 534 19.57 1.18 -16.58
C GLY A 534 18.16 0.64 -16.93
N LEU A 535 17.84 -0.64 -16.68
CA LEU A 535 16.52 -1.20 -17.00
C LEU A 535 15.39 -0.53 -16.21
N THR A 536 15.66 -0.12 -14.97
CA THR A 536 14.68 0.58 -14.11
C THR A 536 14.16 1.84 -14.79
N ASP A 537 15.00 2.51 -15.60
CA ASP A 537 14.58 3.70 -16.33
C ASP A 537 13.55 3.41 -17.44
N SER A 538 13.45 2.14 -17.84
CA SER A 538 12.58 1.63 -18.91
C SER A 538 11.24 1.11 -18.41
N ALA A 539 10.99 1.09 -17.10
CA ALA A 539 9.74 0.59 -16.52
C ALA A 539 8.45 1.17 -17.16
N PRO A 540 8.37 2.47 -17.52
CA PRO A 540 7.19 3.00 -18.20
C PRO A 540 6.91 2.34 -19.57
N TRP A 541 7.96 2.00 -20.32
CA TRP A 541 7.87 1.29 -21.60
C TRP A 541 7.47 -0.17 -21.47
N ILE A 542 7.43 -0.69 -20.24
CA ILE A 542 6.87 -2.01 -19.92
C ILE A 542 5.39 -1.86 -19.56
N VAL A 543 5.10 -0.98 -18.60
CA VAL A 543 3.75 -0.80 -18.04
C VAL A 543 2.77 -0.30 -19.11
N GLY A 544 3.18 0.65 -19.95
CA GLY A 544 2.31 1.23 -20.98
C GLY A 544 1.77 0.20 -21.98
N PRO A 545 2.64 -0.53 -22.71
CA PRO A 545 2.21 -1.55 -23.65
C PRO A 545 1.40 -2.68 -23.00
N ILE A 546 1.80 -3.18 -21.82
CA ILE A 546 1.05 -4.24 -21.14
C ILE A 546 -0.34 -3.75 -20.72
N ALA A 547 -0.45 -2.53 -20.19
CA ALA A 547 -1.74 -1.95 -19.84
C ALA A 547 -2.63 -1.73 -21.07
N LEU A 548 -2.05 -1.29 -22.20
CA LEU A 548 -2.78 -1.16 -23.46
C LEU A 548 -3.29 -2.52 -23.96
N CYS A 549 -2.42 -3.54 -24.01
CA CYS A 549 -2.82 -4.89 -24.38
C CYS A 549 -3.91 -5.45 -23.45
N THR A 550 -3.80 -5.19 -22.15
CA THR A 550 -4.81 -5.60 -21.15
C THR A 550 -6.16 -4.92 -21.40
N LEU A 551 -6.16 -3.62 -21.68
CA LEU A 551 -7.37 -2.87 -21.99
C LEU A 551 -8.04 -3.38 -23.27
N LEU A 552 -7.26 -3.59 -24.34
CA LEU A 552 -7.76 -4.10 -25.62
C LEU A 552 -8.30 -5.53 -25.50
N ALA A 553 -7.57 -6.42 -24.82
CA ALA A 553 -8.00 -7.80 -24.60
C ALA A 553 -9.24 -7.86 -23.70
N GLY A 554 -9.33 -7.00 -22.67
CA GLY A 554 -10.53 -6.86 -21.84
C GLY A 554 -11.74 -6.36 -22.62
N GLY A 555 -11.55 -5.37 -23.50
CA GLY A 555 -12.60 -4.87 -24.40
C GLY A 555 -13.09 -5.95 -25.38
N LEU A 556 -12.17 -6.73 -25.95
CA LEU A 556 -12.50 -7.88 -26.80
C LEU A 556 -13.26 -8.95 -26.00
N ALA A 557 -12.83 -9.25 -24.78
CA ALA A 557 -13.48 -10.22 -23.90
C ALA A 557 -14.93 -9.83 -23.56
N VAL A 558 -15.14 -8.55 -23.21
CA VAL A 558 -16.48 -8.00 -22.96
C VAL A 558 -17.34 -8.08 -24.22
N THR A 559 -16.80 -7.66 -25.36
CA THR A 559 -17.54 -7.65 -26.63
C THR A 559 -17.91 -9.07 -27.06
N GLY A 560 -16.96 -10.00 -27.02
CA GLY A 560 -17.18 -11.41 -27.34
C GLY A 560 -18.23 -12.05 -26.44
N ALA A 561 -18.11 -11.85 -25.12
CA ALA A 561 -19.07 -12.38 -24.16
C ALA A 561 -20.48 -11.79 -24.33
N TRP A 562 -20.58 -10.48 -24.60
CA TRP A 562 -21.87 -9.79 -24.74
C TRP A 562 -22.60 -10.14 -26.03
N VAL A 563 -21.87 -10.18 -27.16
CA VAL A 563 -22.45 -10.42 -28.48
C VAL A 563 -22.80 -11.89 -28.69
N THR A 564 -21.93 -12.80 -28.28
CA THR A 564 -22.09 -14.23 -28.60
C THR A 564 -22.82 -15.00 -27.51
N GLY A 565 -22.70 -14.60 -26.24
CA GLY A 565 -23.15 -15.38 -25.10
C GLY A 565 -22.45 -16.75 -24.95
N GLN A 566 -21.39 -17.00 -25.73
CA GLN A 566 -20.66 -18.27 -25.79
C GLN A 566 -19.21 -18.10 -25.35
N VAL A 567 -18.58 -19.19 -24.95
CA VAL A 567 -17.13 -19.24 -24.67
C VAL A 567 -16.32 -19.04 -25.97
N PRO A 568 -15.08 -18.52 -25.90
CA PRO A 568 -14.27 -18.17 -27.07
C PRO A 568 -14.18 -19.24 -28.16
N GLY A 569 -13.96 -20.51 -27.80
CA GLY A 569 -13.90 -21.61 -28.77
C GLY A 569 -15.20 -21.74 -29.57
N ARG A 570 -16.33 -21.86 -28.88
CA ARG A 570 -17.66 -21.98 -29.53
C ARG A 570 -18.05 -20.76 -30.35
N ALA A 571 -17.64 -19.57 -29.90
CA ALA A 571 -17.85 -18.35 -30.66
C ALA A 571 -17.07 -18.33 -31.99
N ALA A 572 -15.99 -19.10 -32.09
CA ALA A 572 -15.12 -19.19 -33.25
C ALA A 572 -15.38 -20.41 -34.16
N ASP A 573 -16.25 -21.35 -33.76
CA ASP A 573 -16.55 -22.59 -34.51
C ASP A 573 -16.92 -22.33 -35.99
N SER A 574 -17.57 -21.19 -36.29
CA SER A 574 -17.99 -20.81 -37.64
C SER A 574 -16.99 -19.92 -38.38
N THR A 575 -15.79 -19.71 -37.84
CA THR A 575 -14.74 -18.85 -38.41
C THR A 575 -13.69 -19.66 -39.19
N PRO A 576 -12.81 -19.03 -40.00
CA PRO A 576 -11.77 -19.77 -40.71
C PRO A 576 -10.88 -20.59 -39.76
N GLY A 577 -10.46 -21.79 -40.20
CA GLY A 577 -9.75 -22.77 -39.37
C GLY A 577 -8.59 -22.24 -38.50
N PRO A 578 -7.74 -21.31 -38.98
CA PRO A 578 -6.70 -20.72 -38.12
C PRO A 578 -7.23 -19.91 -36.94
N VAL A 579 -8.36 -19.21 -37.12
CA VAL A 579 -9.00 -18.39 -36.07
C VAL A 579 -9.65 -19.28 -35.03
N ASP A 580 -10.39 -20.29 -35.48
CA ASP A 580 -10.99 -21.32 -34.62
C ASP A 580 -9.92 -22.04 -33.78
N ALA A 581 -8.89 -22.59 -34.43
CA ALA A 581 -7.79 -23.28 -33.75
C ALA A 581 -7.07 -22.37 -32.75
N SER A 582 -6.88 -21.10 -33.08
CA SER A 582 -6.25 -20.12 -32.18
C SER A 582 -7.13 -19.81 -30.97
N ALA A 583 -8.44 -19.65 -31.16
CA ALA A 583 -9.40 -19.37 -30.08
C ALA A 583 -9.49 -20.54 -29.09
N GLN A 584 -9.60 -21.78 -29.60
CA GLN A 584 -9.60 -22.99 -28.79
C GLN A 584 -8.28 -23.15 -28.02
N THR A 585 -7.14 -22.97 -28.70
CA THR A 585 -5.80 -23.08 -28.08
C THR A 585 -5.61 -22.03 -26.98
N CYS A 586 -5.96 -20.76 -27.24
CA CYS A 586 -5.82 -19.69 -26.25
C CYS A 586 -6.76 -19.89 -25.06
N GLN A 587 -7.98 -20.39 -25.28
CA GLN A 587 -8.91 -20.73 -24.21
C GLN A 587 -8.35 -21.86 -23.32
N ALA A 588 -7.86 -22.94 -23.93
CA ALA A 588 -7.29 -24.07 -23.21
C ALA A 588 -6.05 -23.66 -22.39
N ILE A 589 -5.08 -22.98 -23.02
CA ILE A 589 -3.87 -22.51 -22.33
C ILE A 589 -4.24 -21.50 -21.24
N GLY A 590 -5.15 -20.56 -21.52
CA GLY A 590 -5.63 -19.57 -20.55
C GLY A 590 -6.24 -20.23 -19.32
N SER A 591 -7.07 -21.26 -19.52
CA SER A 591 -7.66 -22.07 -18.46
C SER A 591 -6.62 -22.75 -17.57
N TRP A 592 -5.63 -23.42 -18.18
CA TRP A 592 -4.51 -24.04 -17.45
C TRP A 592 -3.66 -23.03 -16.68
N LEU A 593 -3.36 -21.88 -17.29
CA LEU A 593 -2.60 -20.81 -16.66
C LEU A 593 -3.35 -20.19 -15.48
N MET A 594 -4.67 -20.08 -15.53
CA MET A 594 -5.50 -19.66 -14.40
C MET A 594 -5.42 -20.66 -13.23
N GLY A 595 -5.51 -21.95 -13.53
CA GLY A 595 -5.29 -23.01 -12.54
C GLY A 595 -3.90 -22.96 -11.91
N LEU A 596 -2.86 -22.77 -12.74
CA LEU A 596 -1.47 -22.61 -12.27
C LEU A 596 -1.32 -21.35 -11.41
N ALA A 597 -1.88 -20.21 -11.83
CA ALA A 597 -1.81 -18.95 -11.10
C ALA A 597 -2.49 -19.08 -9.72
N PHE A 598 -3.63 -19.76 -9.63
CA PHE A 598 -4.29 -20.07 -8.36
C PHE A 598 -3.41 -20.96 -7.46
N LEU A 599 -2.82 -22.03 -8.00
CA LEU A 599 -1.91 -22.89 -7.24
C LEU A 599 -0.67 -22.14 -6.76
N MET A 600 -0.10 -21.28 -7.61
CA MET A 600 1.01 -20.40 -7.22
C MET A 600 0.57 -19.44 -6.11
N LEU A 601 -0.62 -18.85 -6.20
CA LEU A 601 -1.15 -17.97 -5.16
C LEU A 601 -1.27 -18.68 -3.80
N VAL A 602 -1.83 -19.89 -3.76
CA VAL A 602 -1.98 -20.67 -2.52
C VAL A 602 -0.62 -21.11 -1.97
N THR A 603 0.26 -21.61 -2.83
CA THR A 603 1.59 -22.09 -2.41
C THR A 603 2.48 -20.94 -1.93
N TRP A 604 2.45 -19.78 -2.60
CA TRP A 604 3.16 -18.59 -2.18
C TRP A 604 2.57 -17.96 -0.93
N ALA A 605 1.25 -17.92 -0.77
CA ALA A 605 0.62 -17.47 0.48
C ALA A 605 1.08 -18.35 1.66
N ARG A 606 1.11 -19.67 1.48
CA ARG A 606 1.60 -20.63 2.47
C ARG A 606 3.10 -20.46 2.75
N ARG A 607 3.92 -20.25 1.72
CA ARG A 607 5.37 -20.04 1.84
C ARG A 607 5.70 -18.71 2.52
N ALA A 608 5.00 -17.65 2.17
CA ALA A 608 5.12 -16.33 2.79
C ALA A 608 4.71 -16.36 4.27
N TYR A 609 3.73 -17.19 4.63
CA TYR A 609 3.37 -17.43 6.03
C TYR A 609 4.48 -18.16 6.82
N ARG A 610 5.20 -19.10 6.19
CA ARG A 610 6.18 -19.96 6.87
C ARG A 610 7.63 -19.46 6.82
N SER A 611 8.03 -18.65 5.83
CA SER A 611 9.44 -18.34 5.56
C SER A 611 9.77 -16.83 5.67
N PRO A 612 10.70 -16.42 6.56
CA PRO A 612 11.22 -15.05 6.61
C PRO A 612 11.92 -14.57 5.32
N SER A 613 12.68 -15.44 4.64
CA SER A 613 13.41 -15.06 3.43
C SER A 613 12.48 -14.82 2.22
N ALA A 614 11.42 -15.62 2.07
CA ALA A 614 10.40 -15.41 1.04
C ALA A 614 9.64 -14.08 1.23
N ARG A 615 9.49 -13.63 2.49
CA ARG A 615 8.89 -12.30 2.81
C ARG A 615 9.77 -11.14 2.34
N ARG A 616 11.09 -11.29 2.36
CA ARG A 616 12.05 -10.23 2.01
C ARG A 616 12.04 -9.88 0.51
N THR A 617 11.89 -10.88 -0.38
CA THR A 617 11.86 -10.65 -1.84
C THR A 617 10.59 -9.92 -2.30
N ILE A 618 9.44 -10.21 -1.68
CA ILE A 618 8.16 -9.54 -1.99
C ILE A 618 8.10 -8.13 -1.37
N GLY A 619 8.86 -7.88 -0.30
CA GLY A 619 8.84 -6.63 0.48
C GLY A 619 9.16 -5.37 -0.31
N ILE A 620 10.01 -5.43 -1.35
CA ILE A 620 10.41 -4.23 -2.11
C ILE A 620 9.22 -3.56 -2.82
N LEU A 621 8.42 -4.34 -3.55
CA LEU A 621 7.23 -3.81 -4.22
C LEU A 621 6.19 -3.32 -3.20
N TRP A 622 6.11 -4.02 -2.07
CA TRP A 622 5.18 -3.69 -1.00
C TRP A 622 5.55 -2.38 -0.30
N ASP A 623 6.83 -2.13 -0.06
CA ASP A 623 7.31 -0.93 0.63
C ASP A 623 7.14 0.33 -0.23
N VAL A 624 7.20 0.21 -1.56
CA VAL A 624 6.78 1.30 -2.46
C VAL A 624 5.27 1.46 -2.41
N GLY A 625 4.53 0.35 -2.43
CA GLY A 625 3.07 0.34 -2.45
C GLY A 625 2.41 0.88 -1.17
N THR A 626 3.08 0.71 -0.03
CA THR A 626 2.61 1.05 1.32
C THR A 626 3.29 2.28 1.91
N PHE A 627 4.10 2.98 1.11
CA PHE A 627 4.57 4.33 1.47
C PHE A 627 3.43 5.35 1.48
N TRP A 628 2.40 5.16 0.66
CA TRP A 628 1.38 6.17 0.46
C TRP A 628 0.16 5.96 1.37
N PRO A 629 -0.37 7.03 1.99
CA PRO A 629 -1.60 6.97 2.78
C PRO A 629 -2.78 6.37 2.00
N ARG A 630 -3.72 5.76 2.71
CA ARG A 630 -4.99 5.31 2.11
C ARG A 630 -5.81 6.54 1.69
N ALA A 631 -6.02 6.69 0.38
CA ALA A 631 -6.77 7.79 -0.20
C ALA A 631 -7.91 7.32 -1.11
N ALA A 632 -7.74 6.17 -1.77
CA ALA A 632 -8.77 5.61 -2.63
C ALA A 632 -9.40 4.32 -2.08
N HIS A 633 -8.58 3.37 -1.62
CA HIS A 633 -9.07 2.06 -1.21
C HIS A 633 -8.86 1.80 0.29
N PRO A 634 -9.92 1.67 1.11
CA PRO A 634 -9.81 1.55 2.57
C PRO A 634 -9.29 0.18 3.04
N PHE A 635 -9.45 -0.86 2.22
CA PHE A 635 -8.90 -2.19 2.47
C PHE A 635 -7.50 -2.39 1.90
N ALA A 636 -6.88 -1.34 1.34
CA ALA A 636 -5.47 -1.40 0.99
C ALA A 636 -4.63 -1.64 2.26
N PRO A 637 -3.42 -2.19 2.14
CA PRO A 637 -2.52 -2.33 3.29
C PRO A 637 -2.25 -0.98 3.99
N PRO A 638 -1.94 -0.98 5.30
CA PRO A 638 -1.66 0.25 6.01
C PRO A 638 -0.40 0.93 5.50
N CYS A 639 -0.38 2.25 5.60
CA CYS A 639 0.78 3.05 5.26
C CYS A 639 1.78 3.07 6.42
N TYR A 640 3.01 2.61 6.22
CA TYR A 640 4.03 2.69 7.27
C TYR A 640 4.57 4.12 7.43
N ALA A 641 4.52 4.95 6.39
CA ALA A 641 5.02 6.31 6.43
C ALA A 641 4.12 7.24 7.27
N GLU A 642 2.81 6.94 7.41
CA GLU A 642 1.90 7.62 8.36
C GLU A 642 2.34 7.45 9.83
N ARG A 643 3.27 6.52 10.11
CA ARG A 643 3.95 6.39 11.40
C ARG A 643 5.41 6.84 11.36
N ALA A 644 6.17 6.37 10.37
CA ALA A 644 7.61 6.62 10.30
C ALA A 644 7.97 8.10 10.06
N VAL A 645 7.17 8.84 9.28
CA VAL A 645 7.43 10.26 9.04
C VAL A 645 7.21 11.07 10.33
N PRO A 646 6.07 10.95 11.05
CA PRO A 646 5.92 11.57 12.37
C PRO A 646 7.00 11.19 13.38
N ASP A 647 7.37 9.91 13.48
CA ASP A 647 8.40 9.44 14.43
C ASP A 647 9.76 10.15 14.18
N LEU A 648 10.18 10.25 12.92
CA LEU A 648 11.41 10.96 12.52
C LEU A 648 11.31 12.46 12.78
N THR A 649 10.19 13.10 12.45
CA THR A 649 9.97 14.53 12.69
C THR A 649 10.03 14.85 14.18
N TRP A 650 9.31 14.10 15.02
CA TRP A 650 9.35 14.24 16.48
C TRP A 650 10.77 14.08 17.04
N ARG A 651 11.53 13.10 16.53
CA ARG A 651 12.90 12.86 16.99
C ARG A 651 13.81 14.03 16.65
N MET A 652 13.77 14.53 15.42
CA MET A 652 14.61 15.66 14.98
C MET A 652 14.27 16.94 15.75
N GLU A 653 12.99 17.26 15.92
CA GLU A 653 12.54 18.46 16.63
C GLU A 653 12.85 18.40 18.13
N THR A 654 12.62 17.25 18.78
CA THR A 654 12.93 17.11 20.21
C THR A 654 14.42 17.17 20.48
N TRP A 655 15.24 16.60 19.59
CA TRP A 655 16.70 16.65 19.71
C TRP A 655 17.24 18.07 19.59
N THR A 656 16.88 18.75 18.50
CA THR A 656 17.31 20.13 18.21
C THR A 656 16.84 21.10 19.29
N ARG A 657 15.59 20.99 19.76
CA ARG A 657 15.05 21.80 20.85
C ARG A 657 15.77 21.57 22.18
N ARG A 658 16.06 20.31 22.54
CA ARG A 658 16.59 19.97 23.86
C ARG A 658 18.10 20.19 23.99
N TYR A 659 18.85 19.96 22.92
CA TYR A 659 20.32 19.94 22.97
C TYR A 659 20.97 21.03 22.11
N GLY A 660 20.22 21.76 21.29
CA GLY A 660 20.76 22.78 20.38
C GLY A 660 21.75 22.23 19.34
N GLY A 661 21.79 20.90 19.20
CA GLY A 661 22.78 20.16 18.42
C GLY A 661 22.50 20.14 16.92
N ARG A 662 23.57 20.09 16.13
CA ARG A 662 23.49 19.92 14.67
C ARG A 662 23.09 18.48 14.34
N LEU A 663 22.26 18.31 13.32
CA LEU A 663 21.72 16.99 12.96
C LEU A 663 21.93 16.71 11.47
N VAL A 664 22.44 15.53 11.13
CA VAL A 664 22.37 14.97 9.76
C VAL A 664 21.39 13.81 9.77
N ILE A 665 20.40 13.84 8.89
CA ILE A 665 19.56 12.67 8.60
C ILE A 665 20.10 11.96 7.36
N SER A 666 20.52 10.71 7.56
CA SER A 666 21.21 9.85 6.59
C SER A 666 20.26 8.76 6.08
N GLY A 667 19.61 8.99 4.94
CA GLY A 667 18.62 8.08 4.36
C GLY A 667 19.17 7.22 3.22
N HIS A 668 19.15 5.89 3.39
CA HIS A 668 19.47 4.91 2.35
C HIS A 668 18.22 4.47 1.60
N SER A 669 18.25 4.44 0.26
CA SER A 669 17.18 3.81 -0.54
C SER A 669 15.78 4.33 -0.14
N GLN A 670 14.82 3.48 0.25
CA GLN A 670 13.50 3.92 0.74
C GLN A 670 13.58 4.86 1.96
N GLY A 671 14.62 4.74 2.79
CA GLY A 671 14.90 5.65 3.90
C GLY A 671 15.22 7.08 3.45
N SER A 672 15.72 7.28 2.22
CA SER A 672 15.91 8.64 1.67
C SER A 672 14.58 9.33 1.38
N VAL A 673 13.56 8.56 0.99
CA VAL A 673 12.19 9.05 0.75
C VAL A 673 11.54 9.45 2.06
N LEU A 674 11.68 8.62 3.11
CA LEU A 674 11.23 8.93 4.47
C LEU A 674 11.94 10.16 5.04
N ALA A 675 13.26 10.25 4.87
CA ALA A 675 14.05 11.39 5.34
C ALA A 675 13.61 12.70 4.67
N ALA A 676 13.43 12.71 3.34
CA ALA A 676 12.93 13.87 2.61
C ALA A 676 11.52 14.28 3.10
N ALA A 677 10.61 13.31 3.26
CA ALA A 677 9.28 13.54 3.80
C ALA A 677 9.28 14.12 5.22
N ALA A 678 10.14 13.61 6.10
CA ALA A 678 10.24 14.07 7.49
C ALA A 678 10.88 15.46 7.61
N VAL A 679 11.85 15.80 6.78
CA VAL A 679 12.49 17.14 6.76
C VAL A 679 11.53 18.23 6.29
N TRP A 680 10.69 17.92 5.30
CA TRP A 680 9.59 18.79 4.89
C TRP A 680 8.56 19.03 6.00
N GLN A 681 8.47 18.13 6.97
CA GLN A 681 7.57 18.26 8.10
C GLN A 681 8.12 19.14 9.24
N LEU A 682 9.40 19.53 9.21
CA LEU A 682 10.00 20.40 10.22
C LEU A 682 9.61 21.87 9.99
N ASP A 683 9.57 22.66 11.06
CA ASP A 683 9.45 24.12 10.96
C ASP A 683 10.75 24.76 10.41
N PRO A 684 10.69 26.00 9.87
CA PRO A 684 11.87 26.63 9.26
C PRO A 684 13.09 26.75 10.18
N ARG A 685 12.88 26.94 11.50
CA ARG A 685 13.99 27.07 12.46
C ARG A 685 14.67 25.72 12.65
N THR A 686 13.91 24.68 12.93
CA THR A 686 14.45 23.31 13.10
C THR A 686 15.08 22.82 11.80
N ARG A 687 14.45 23.07 10.66
CA ARG A 687 14.98 22.69 9.34
C ARG A 687 16.33 23.33 9.04
N GLY A 688 16.58 24.55 9.52
CA GLY A 688 17.87 25.22 9.41
C GLY A 688 19.02 24.53 10.17
N GLN A 689 18.71 23.63 11.10
CA GLN A 689 19.65 22.86 11.91
C GLN A 689 19.81 21.40 11.45
N VAL A 690 19.08 21.01 10.40
CA VAL A 690 19.07 19.65 9.87
C VAL A 690 19.66 19.64 8.45
N ALA A 691 20.69 18.84 8.26
CA ALA A 691 21.27 18.54 6.97
C ALA A 691 20.74 17.20 6.43
N LEU A 692 20.53 17.13 5.11
CA LEU A 692 20.02 15.93 4.44
C LEU A 692 21.15 15.20 3.71
N LEU A 693 21.36 13.92 4.03
CA LEU A 693 22.26 13.02 3.29
C LEU A 693 21.44 11.87 2.72
N THR A 694 21.31 11.80 1.41
CA THR A 694 20.62 10.71 0.70
C THR A 694 21.62 9.84 -0.05
N TYR A 695 21.41 8.53 -0.08
CA TYR A 695 22.33 7.64 -0.81
C TYR A 695 21.61 6.39 -1.32
N GLY A 696 22.00 5.92 -2.50
CA GLY A 696 21.23 4.92 -3.24
C GLY A 696 19.78 5.37 -3.45
N SER A 697 19.55 6.68 -3.62
CA SER A 697 18.24 7.31 -3.47
C SER A 697 17.32 7.08 -4.67
N PRO A 698 16.10 6.48 -4.51
CA PRO A 698 15.11 6.34 -5.57
C PRO A 698 14.25 7.60 -5.77
N VAL A 699 14.55 8.71 -5.06
CA VAL A 699 13.71 9.91 -4.99
C VAL A 699 13.42 10.51 -6.37
N GLU A 700 14.42 10.75 -7.22
CA GLU A 700 14.16 11.20 -8.60
C GLU A 700 13.78 10.02 -9.49
N ARG A 701 14.62 8.97 -9.48
CA ARG A 701 14.60 7.92 -10.49
C ARG A 701 13.32 7.08 -10.50
N LEU A 702 12.70 6.91 -9.33
CA LEU A 702 11.43 6.22 -9.17
C LEU A 702 10.33 7.20 -8.73
N TYR A 703 10.49 7.85 -7.58
CA TYR A 703 9.39 8.62 -7.00
C TYR A 703 9.04 9.87 -7.82
N GLY A 704 10.03 10.63 -8.27
CA GLY A 704 9.81 11.86 -9.02
C GLY A 704 9.24 11.64 -10.42
N ARG A 705 9.44 10.44 -10.98
CA ARG A 705 8.80 10.03 -12.23
C ARG A 705 7.37 9.58 -11.99
N TRP A 706 7.15 8.60 -11.11
CA TRP A 706 5.84 7.95 -10.95
C TRP A 706 4.86 8.75 -10.10
N PHE A 707 5.34 9.67 -9.26
CA PHE A 707 4.55 10.51 -8.36
C PHE A 707 4.97 12.00 -8.49
N PRO A 708 4.87 12.58 -9.70
CA PRO A 708 5.47 13.87 -10.03
C PRO A 708 4.84 15.04 -9.27
N ALA A 709 3.62 14.92 -8.75
CA ALA A 709 3.00 15.95 -7.93
C ALA A 709 3.66 16.10 -6.54
N TYR A 710 4.43 15.12 -6.09
CA TYR A 710 4.98 15.06 -4.73
C TYR A 710 6.51 15.05 -4.70
N PHE A 711 7.14 14.33 -5.63
CA PHE A 711 8.60 14.24 -5.75
C PHE A 711 9.10 14.73 -7.11
N GLY A 712 8.30 15.50 -7.86
CA GLY A 712 8.69 16.02 -9.16
C GLY A 712 9.80 17.07 -9.09
N PRO A 713 10.31 17.53 -10.25
CA PRO A 713 11.43 18.47 -10.31
C PRO A 713 11.20 19.76 -9.50
N ALA A 714 9.98 20.31 -9.54
CA ALA A 714 9.62 21.51 -8.78
C ALA A 714 9.65 21.26 -7.26
N GLN A 715 9.15 20.12 -6.81
CA GLN A 715 9.13 19.75 -5.39
C GLN A 715 10.55 19.50 -4.88
N LEU A 716 11.39 18.81 -5.65
CA LEU A 716 12.79 18.58 -5.29
C LEU A 716 13.61 19.88 -5.27
N LEU A 717 13.32 20.81 -6.18
CA LEU A 717 13.90 22.15 -6.16
C LEU A 717 13.46 22.93 -4.91
N SER A 718 12.18 22.85 -4.52
CA SER A 718 11.66 23.43 -3.28
C SER A 718 12.38 22.86 -2.06
N LEU A 719 12.56 21.53 -2.00
CA LEU A 719 13.33 20.90 -0.92
C LEU A 719 14.74 21.46 -0.84
N HIS A 720 15.44 21.57 -1.97
CA HIS A 720 16.79 22.13 -2.02
C HIS A 720 16.85 23.57 -1.49
N GLY A 721 15.89 24.41 -1.86
CA GLY A 721 15.80 25.80 -1.37
C GLY A 721 15.40 25.92 0.10
N GLU A 722 14.68 24.94 0.66
CA GLU A 722 14.20 24.95 2.04
C GLU A 722 15.19 24.32 3.04
N VAL A 723 16.05 23.39 2.60
CA VAL A 723 17.07 22.76 3.45
C VAL A 723 18.38 23.51 3.39
N ARG A 724 19.09 23.62 4.52
CA ARG A 724 20.34 24.38 4.59
C ARG A 724 21.45 23.77 3.74
N CYS A 725 21.54 22.44 3.72
CA CYS A 725 22.49 21.68 2.92
C CYS A 725 21.97 20.26 2.66
N TRP A 726 22.18 19.78 1.43
CA TRP A 726 21.78 18.46 0.97
C TRP A 726 22.91 17.83 0.15
N ARG A 727 23.22 16.54 0.39
CA ARG A 727 24.07 15.73 -0.49
C ARG A 727 23.41 14.41 -0.87
N ASN A 728 23.59 14.00 -2.13
CA ASN A 728 23.15 12.73 -2.66
C ASN A 728 24.34 11.91 -3.21
N LEU A 729 24.46 10.66 -2.77
CA LEU A 729 25.50 9.70 -3.20
C LEU A 729 24.88 8.58 -4.04
N TRP A 730 25.45 8.30 -5.21
CA TRP A 730 24.90 7.34 -6.16
C TRP A 730 25.98 6.68 -7.02
N ARG A 731 25.66 5.54 -7.63
CA ARG A 731 26.54 4.75 -8.51
C ARG A 731 25.84 4.42 -9.83
N TYR A 732 26.60 4.25 -10.91
CA TYR A 732 26.05 3.78 -12.20
C TYR A 732 25.57 2.33 -12.18
N THR A 733 26.13 1.53 -11.28
CA THR A 733 25.82 0.12 -11.06
C THR A 733 24.57 -0.09 -10.19
N ASP A 734 24.04 0.97 -9.57
CA ASP A 734 22.87 0.91 -8.71
C ASP A 734 21.58 0.85 -9.57
N PRO A 735 20.78 -0.24 -9.50
CA PRO A 735 19.53 -0.36 -10.25
C PRO A 735 18.37 0.46 -9.67
N ILE A 736 18.48 0.96 -8.45
CA ILE A 736 17.39 1.65 -7.73
C ILE A 736 17.74 3.12 -7.55
N GLY A 737 18.92 3.39 -6.99
CA GLY A 737 19.43 4.72 -6.73
C GLY A 737 19.85 5.47 -8.00
N GLY A 738 19.86 6.79 -7.93
CA GLY A 738 20.35 7.64 -9.00
C GLY A 738 20.58 9.09 -8.56
N PRO A 739 21.03 9.95 -9.49
CA PRO A 739 21.13 11.39 -9.24
C PRO A 739 19.74 12.03 -9.10
N ILE A 740 19.65 13.09 -8.31
CA ILE A 740 18.43 13.89 -8.08
C ILE A 740 18.11 14.80 -9.27
N ARG A 741 19.12 15.23 -10.03
CA ARG A 741 18.98 15.98 -11.29
C ARG A 741 18.12 17.25 -11.16
N LEU A 742 18.51 18.16 -10.28
CA LEU A 742 17.83 19.45 -10.14
C LEU A 742 17.88 20.26 -11.46
N PRO A 743 16.75 20.89 -11.87
CA PRO A 743 16.60 21.48 -13.21
C PRO A 743 17.27 22.86 -13.38
N ASP A 744 17.62 23.55 -12.29
CA ASP A 744 18.14 24.92 -12.27
C ASP A 744 19.68 25.00 -12.36
N GLY A 745 20.35 23.86 -12.54
CA GLY A 745 21.82 23.79 -12.57
C GLY A 745 22.48 23.75 -11.20
N SER A 746 21.73 23.82 -10.08
CA SER A 746 22.23 23.60 -8.72
C SER A 746 22.57 22.13 -8.42
N GLY A 747 22.28 21.22 -9.36
CA GLY A 747 22.53 19.79 -9.27
C GLY A 747 23.88 19.40 -8.64
N PRO A 748 25.04 19.99 -9.01
CA PRO A 748 26.34 19.68 -8.39
C PRO A 748 26.45 20.00 -6.89
N GLN A 749 25.55 20.82 -6.34
CA GLN A 749 25.46 21.10 -4.90
C GLN A 749 24.71 20.01 -4.13
N VAL A 750 23.91 19.20 -4.82
CA VAL A 750 23.18 18.06 -4.24
C VAL A 750 23.84 16.76 -4.65
N ASP A 751 23.90 16.47 -5.95
CA ASP A 751 24.49 15.26 -6.49
C ASP A 751 26.02 15.32 -6.43
N ARG A 752 26.61 14.48 -5.58
CA ARG A 752 28.03 14.15 -5.74
C ARG A 752 28.17 13.37 -7.04
N GLY A 753 29.23 13.65 -7.81
CA GLY A 753 29.57 12.84 -8.98
C GLY A 753 29.53 11.33 -8.66
N ALA A 754 29.18 10.51 -9.65
CA ALA A 754 28.96 9.08 -9.45
C ALA A 754 30.14 8.43 -8.71
N LEU A 755 29.84 7.73 -7.62
CA LEU A 755 30.84 6.98 -6.88
C LEU A 755 31.38 5.84 -7.74
N LYS A 756 32.67 5.58 -7.58
CA LYS A 756 33.38 4.52 -8.31
C LYS A 756 32.91 3.16 -7.79
N ASP A 757 32.45 2.28 -8.68
CA ASP A 757 32.02 0.93 -8.33
C ASP A 757 32.38 -0.07 -9.45
N PRO A 758 33.30 -1.02 -9.21
CA PRO A 758 34.03 -1.28 -7.95
C PRO A 758 35.03 -0.17 -7.56
N LEU A 759 35.38 -0.03 -6.27
CA LEU A 759 36.37 0.95 -5.80
C LEU A 759 37.75 0.82 -6.51
N ALA A 760 38.15 -0.42 -6.79
CA ALA A 760 39.33 -0.75 -7.60
C ALA A 760 38.96 -1.75 -8.71
N TYR A 761 39.48 -1.53 -9.93
CA TYR A 761 39.17 -2.38 -11.07
C TYR A 761 39.92 -3.71 -11.03
N GLY A 762 41.15 -3.73 -10.53
CA GLY A 762 42.03 -4.89 -10.48
C GLY A 762 42.41 -5.24 -9.05
N ARG A 763 43.68 -5.58 -8.87
CA ARG A 763 44.34 -5.61 -7.56
C ARG A 763 45.27 -4.41 -7.50
N THR A 764 45.21 -3.66 -6.41
CA THR A 764 46.16 -2.58 -6.10
C THR A 764 46.82 -2.86 -4.76
N PRO A 765 47.91 -2.18 -4.38
CA PRO A 765 48.49 -2.31 -3.04
C PRO A 765 47.48 -2.05 -1.91
N GLU A 766 46.56 -1.11 -2.10
CA GLU A 766 45.49 -0.75 -1.16
C GLU A 766 44.30 -1.73 -1.23
N HIS A 767 44.10 -2.36 -2.39
CA HIS A 767 43.04 -3.34 -2.64
C HIS A 767 43.63 -4.62 -3.25
N PRO A 768 44.34 -5.44 -2.45
CA PRO A 768 45.06 -6.62 -2.97
C PRO A 768 44.11 -7.73 -3.43
N LEU A 769 42.84 -7.68 -3.02
CA LEU A 769 41.78 -8.56 -3.48
C LEU A 769 40.82 -7.80 -4.41
N PRO A 770 40.27 -8.47 -5.45
CA PRO A 770 39.29 -7.88 -6.34
C PRO A 770 38.12 -7.23 -5.58
N ALA A 771 38.02 -5.90 -5.66
CA ALA A 771 36.90 -5.19 -5.06
C ALA A 771 35.55 -5.64 -5.68
N PRO A 772 34.55 -5.97 -4.86
CA PRO A 772 33.24 -6.39 -5.35
C PRO A 772 32.51 -5.24 -6.06
N ILE A 773 31.60 -5.59 -6.98
CA ILE A 773 30.63 -4.64 -7.54
C ILE A 773 29.49 -4.53 -6.53
N LEU A 774 29.39 -3.40 -5.85
CA LEU A 774 28.50 -3.22 -4.70
C LEU A 774 27.06 -2.83 -5.10
N GLY A 775 26.90 -2.14 -6.23
CA GLY A 775 25.60 -1.69 -6.73
C GLY A 775 24.87 -0.84 -5.69
N HIS A 776 23.71 -1.34 -5.24
CA HIS A 776 22.83 -0.65 -4.29
C HIS A 776 23.24 -0.75 -2.81
N SER A 777 24.25 -1.56 -2.49
CA SER A 777 24.62 -1.89 -1.11
C SER A 777 25.91 -1.18 -0.68
N GLU A 778 26.22 -1.15 0.62
CA GLU A 778 27.53 -0.71 1.15
C GLU A 778 27.96 0.68 0.68
N TYR A 779 27.06 1.66 0.77
CA TYR A 779 27.42 3.07 0.53
C TYR A 779 28.22 3.66 1.68
N GLN A 780 27.95 3.23 2.93
CA GLN A 780 28.66 3.73 4.11
C GLN A 780 30.13 3.25 4.17
N ALA A 781 30.45 2.14 3.49
CA ALA A 781 31.81 1.65 3.38
C ALA A 781 32.69 2.48 2.43
N ASP A 782 32.09 3.37 1.62
CA ASP A 782 32.83 4.26 0.73
C ASP A 782 33.40 5.44 1.53
N PRO A 783 34.72 5.71 1.47
CA PRO A 783 35.35 6.82 2.19
C PRO A 783 34.80 8.21 1.85
N VAL A 784 34.07 8.36 0.72
CA VAL A 784 33.36 9.60 0.39
C VAL A 784 32.17 9.85 1.32
N PHE A 785 31.54 8.79 1.84
CA PHE A 785 30.38 8.89 2.74
C PHE A 785 30.70 9.71 3.99
N ASP A 786 31.73 9.30 4.74
CA ASP A 786 32.12 9.96 5.98
C ASP A 786 32.57 11.41 5.75
N ARG A 787 33.27 11.66 4.64
CA ARG A 787 33.72 13.00 4.24
C ARG A 787 32.54 13.94 3.97
N GLU A 788 31.55 13.50 3.19
CA GLU A 788 30.37 14.32 2.89
C GLU A 788 29.49 14.52 4.13
N ARG A 789 29.34 13.50 4.99
CA ARG A 789 28.63 13.64 6.28
C ARG A 789 29.30 14.69 7.18
N ALA A 790 30.60 14.59 7.40
CA ALA A 790 31.35 15.56 8.20
C ALA A 790 31.25 16.98 7.60
N GLY A 791 31.36 17.10 6.28
CA GLY A 791 31.19 18.36 5.57
C GLY A 791 29.76 18.94 5.63
N LEU A 792 28.73 18.11 5.82
CA LEU A 792 27.36 18.57 6.08
C LEU A 792 27.23 19.14 7.49
N LEU A 793 27.72 18.44 8.52
CA LEU A 793 27.71 18.92 9.90
C LEU A 793 28.46 20.25 10.06
N ALA A 794 29.64 20.37 9.45
CA ALA A 794 30.46 21.58 9.52
C ALA A 794 29.78 22.82 8.89
N ARG A 795 28.83 22.63 7.98
CA ARG A 795 28.07 23.72 7.33
C ARG A 795 26.85 24.17 8.12
N LEU A 796 26.44 23.42 9.14
CA LEU A 796 25.31 23.77 10.00
C LEU A 796 25.77 24.74 11.10
N PRO A 797 24.95 25.75 11.44
CA PRO A 797 25.31 26.72 12.48
C PRO A 797 25.33 26.06 13.84
N GLU A 798 26.32 26.42 14.67
CA GLU A 798 26.30 26.10 16.10
C GLU A 798 25.43 27.14 16.83
N GLN A 799 24.41 26.69 17.57
CA GLN A 799 23.63 27.57 18.43
C GLN A 799 23.88 27.21 19.89
N ALA A 800 24.14 28.24 20.71
CA ALA A 800 24.10 28.11 22.16
C ALA A 800 22.65 27.81 22.59
N CYS A 801 22.48 26.86 23.50
CA CYS A 801 21.17 26.50 24.05
C CYS A 801 20.53 27.75 24.67
N ALA A 802 19.45 28.27 24.07
CA ALA A 802 18.67 29.32 24.70
C ALA A 802 17.88 28.67 25.84
N LEU A 803 18.31 28.93 27.08
CA LEU A 803 17.51 28.60 28.26
C LEU A 803 16.16 29.30 28.15
N PRO A 804 15.04 28.67 28.55
CA PRO A 804 13.77 29.38 28.67
C PRO A 804 13.97 30.52 29.67
N GLU A 805 13.72 31.76 29.25
CA GLU A 805 13.66 32.89 30.19
C GLU A 805 12.54 32.63 31.19
N ASP A 806 12.87 32.64 32.48
CA ASP A 806 11.91 32.67 33.58
C ASP A 806 11.02 33.91 33.42
N ALA A 807 9.84 33.73 32.84
CA ALA A 807 8.76 34.69 32.92
C ALA A 807 8.28 34.75 34.39
N GLY A 808 8.89 35.64 35.18
CA GLY A 808 8.52 35.73 36.59
C GLY A 808 9.30 36.73 37.45
N GLN A 809 9.63 37.92 36.95
CA GLN A 809 9.92 39.08 37.82
C GLN A 809 8.87 40.17 37.61
N THR A 810 7.74 40.03 38.28
CA THR A 810 6.84 41.15 38.57
C THR A 810 7.48 42.02 39.66
N SER A 811 8.25 43.02 39.22
CA SER A 811 8.59 44.19 40.03
C SER A 811 7.61 45.32 39.71
N SER A 812 6.66 45.59 40.60
CA SER A 812 6.30 46.96 41.01
C SER A 812 5.17 46.92 42.06
N GLY A 813 5.42 47.52 43.23
CA GLY A 813 4.43 47.56 44.31
C GLY A 813 4.91 48.20 45.63
N ARG A 814 5.46 49.42 45.57
CA ARG A 814 5.42 50.44 46.65
C ARG A 814 5.03 51.74 45.92
N SER A 815 4.04 52.54 46.31
CA SER A 815 3.67 53.05 47.63
C SER A 815 2.31 53.79 47.57
N SER A 816 1.76 54.07 48.77
CA SER A 816 0.75 55.07 49.18
C SER A 816 -0.74 54.71 49.15
N GLY A 817 -1.33 54.69 50.35
CA GLY A 817 -2.73 54.42 50.66
C GLY A 817 -2.87 53.66 51.97
#